data_AF-A0A8C9SZK2-F1
#
_entry.id   AF-A0A8C9SZK2-F1
#
_cell.length_a   1.000
_cell.length_b   1.000
_cell.length_c   1.000
_cell.angle_alpha   90.00
_cell.angle_beta   90.00
_cell.angle_gamma   90.00
#
_symmetry.space_group_name_H-M   'P 1'
#
loop_
_entity.id
_entity.type
_entity.pdbx_description
1 polymer ?
#
loop_
_entity_poly.entity_id
_entity_poly.type
_entity_poly.pdbx_seq_one_letter_code
_entity_poly.pdbx_strand_id
1 'polypeptide(L)'
;AQGNTGFKSEVLTALSKGEMGSGCCSYAGRHTNCREYCQAIFRTDSSPSVSQIKTLKEYCQSISPQLISCVGNYTKSYPIKSPVDSLFCCDRAEDAHCQSACRRILRTLTTEQEIIDALISECDRQPLPQDPLWQCFLGSAHSPRISDPDPPSTGRTDCAKLHCCSKANTSLCRSMCQEISTNWGSQTWQEFDQLCEYNPVEADLVTCLADVREPCQLGCKDLTYCTNFNNRPTELFRSCNTQSDQGAMNDIKLWSNGTIRMPFMNIPVLDIRKCRPEMWKAVACALQIKPCYSKSRGSIICRSDCVDILTQCGDRRRFQEGQTPERICDLLSPTDDPERCIPLERYLRPSLLGGVMEEVIHPCNPNPCLSNQLCEVNRKGCQPGQDCLPYLCVPGCKLCEASEFLVHTEARIQVPTRGGQPGCHELCVCGQSGRLESCSEMPCVDTSKTCTVGAQRRNHGTSFMMGCQLCSCFSGDVLCSKRQCLTADSLEEEHRRFTGLPCGCADQFVPVCAQNGRTYPSACVARCMGLHDNQFGFGSCRDRDPCSRNPCPKGQRCVPNRRVCLTSFAEYPCKQYDCLSNSFTCDKSQLDPVCDTAGVEHANLCLLYQRGKTPAYMGHCQEACGTPWPVCGQNGETYNTVCEAYSDRVAVDYHGRCQAVGAVSEYTPDSGCNAVHCPPLPSKDCNPITPPGACCPLCAGMLRILWNAGQMNIFAKLNHNLPVTIHDILRILRLHVSVPQCDVFGYLSIDSEIVVLVVPVDQQPTPLQIEACSKEAEKIDSLINYGSPTLMSHVPASAFLASEVNVSTLSSSGLPARGAVSHHLVLGLLLTVILTLGTA
;
A
#
# COMPACT_ATOMS: atom_id res chain seq x y z
N ALA A 1 -15.68 7.21 17.30
CA ALA A 1 -16.57 6.04 17.43
C ALA A 1 -15.85 4.85 16.83
N GLN A 2 -15.11 4.15 17.67
CA GLN A 2 -14.53 2.87 17.36
C GLN A 2 -14.98 1.89 18.47
N GLY A 3 -16.14 1.25 18.28
CA GLY A 3 -16.48 -0.02 18.96
C GLY A 3 -17.13 -1.09 18.04
N ASN A 4 -16.97 -0.96 16.72
CA ASN A 4 -17.12 -1.88 15.58
C ASN A 4 -16.01 -2.99 15.51
N THR A 5 -16.22 -4.29 15.53
CA THR A 5 -16.49 -5.08 14.31
C THR A 5 -17.09 -6.46 14.61
N GLY A 6 -17.14 -6.90 15.88
CA GLY A 6 -18.27 -7.70 16.35
C GLY A 6 -19.55 -6.86 16.28
N PHE A 7 -19.43 -5.62 16.77
CA PHE A 7 -20.46 -4.58 16.72
C PHE A 7 -20.67 -3.96 15.31
N LYS A 8 -19.77 -4.09 14.31
CA LYS A 8 -20.00 -3.54 12.94
C LYS A 8 -20.78 -4.53 12.07
N SER A 9 -20.52 -5.83 12.26
CA SER A 9 -21.39 -6.89 11.77
C SER A 9 -22.78 -6.73 12.40
N GLU A 10 -22.87 -6.54 13.72
CA GLU A 10 -24.14 -6.29 14.40
C GLU A 10 -24.77 -4.94 14.04
N VAL A 11 -24.03 -3.85 13.82
CA VAL A 11 -24.56 -2.51 13.49
C VAL A 11 -24.98 -2.37 12.01
N LEU A 12 -24.27 -2.96 11.04
CA LEU A 12 -24.74 -3.05 9.64
C LEU A 12 -25.95 -3.98 9.53
N THR A 13 -25.97 -5.03 10.34
CA THR A 13 -27.15 -5.88 10.47
C THR A 13 -28.27 -5.14 11.21
N ALA A 14 -28.00 -4.29 12.20
CA ALA A 14 -29.00 -3.49 12.93
C ALA A 14 -29.54 -2.31 12.11
N LEU A 15 -28.73 -1.70 11.24
CA LEU A 15 -29.14 -0.64 10.32
C LEU A 15 -30.01 -1.21 9.18
N SER A 16 -29.62 -2.35 8.59
CA SER A 16 -30.47 -3.06 7.62
C SER A 16 -31.71 -3.70 8.27
N LYS A 17 -31.62 -4.22 9.51
CA LYS A 17 -32.76 -4.69 10.33
C LYS A 17 -33.68 -3.53 10.74
N GLY A 18 -33.14 -2.35 11.00
CA GLY A 18 -33.89 -1.14 11.33
C GLY A 18 -34.64 -0.59 10.12
N GLU A 19 -34.02 -0.56 8.94
CA GLU A 19 -34.67 -0.20 7.68
C GLU A 19 -35.71 -1.24 7.25
N MET A 20 -35.39 -2.54 7.25
CA MET A 20 -36.36 -3.62 6.97
C MET A 20 -37.46 -3.71 8.02
N GLY A 21 -37.15 -3.47 9.31
CA GLY A 21 -38.11 -3.43 10.40
C GLY A 21 -39.03 -2.22 10.33
N SER A 22 -38.53 -1.05 9.93
CA SER A 22 -39.35 0.13 9.67
C SER A 22 -40.28 -0.09 8.47
N GLY A 23 -39.78 -0.75 7.42
CA GLY A 23 -40.54 -1.15 6.24
C GLY A 23 -41.61 -2.20 6.55
N CYS A 24 -41.24 -3.32 7.18
CA CYS A 24 -42.20 -4.37 7.56
C CYS A 24 -43.22 -3.85 8.57
N CYS A 25 -42.79 -3.17 9.64
CA CYS A 25 -43.71 -2.70 10.69
C CYS A 25 -44.57 -1.51 10.26
N SER A 26 -44.28 -0.86 9.13
CA SER A 26 -45.19 0.11 8.52
C SER A 26 -46.49 -0.54 8.03
N TYR A 27 -46.46 -1.82 7.63
CA TYR A 27 -47.65 -2.59 7.22
C TYR A 27 -48.65 -2.85 8.36
N ALA A 28 -48.31 -2.49 9.61
CA ALA A 28 -49.24 -2.51 10.74
C ALA A 28 -50.19 -1.30 10.78
N GLY A 29 -49.96 -0.27 9.95
CA GLY A 29 -50.83 0.90 9.85
C GLY A 29 -50.98 1.67 11.18
N ARG A 30 -52.24 1.90 11.61
CA ARG A 30 -52.57 2.61 12.87
C ARG A 30 -52.65 1.69 14.10
N HIS A 31 -52.45 0.38 13.95
CA HIS A 31 -52.55 -0.56 15.07
C HIS A 31 -51.27 -0.55 15.92
N THR A 32 -51.29 0.23 17.00
CA THR A 32 -50.13 0.47 17.88
C THR A 32 -49.57 -0.83 18.48
N ASN A 33 -50.41 -1.71 19.01
CA ASN A 33 -49.95 -2.97 19.62
C ASN A 33 -49.27 -3.89 18.60
N CYS A 34 -49.82 -3.97 17.39
CA CYS A 34 -49.25 -4.82 16.34
C CYS A 34 -47.92 -4.25 15.80
N ARG A 35 -47.84 -2.92 15.70
CA ARG A 35 -46.60 -2.20 15.41
C ARG A 35 -45.56 -2.39 16.51
N GLU A 36 -45.97 -2.39 17.77
CA GLU A 36 -45.07 -2.61 18.92
C GLU A 36 -44.54 -4.04 18.98
N TYR A 37 -45.39 -5.06 18.80
CA TYR A 37 -44.94 -6.45 18.72
C TYR A 37 -44.04 -6.68 17.50
N CYS A 38 -44.33 -6.03 16.37
CA CYS A 38 -43.46 -6.10 15.19
C CYS A 38 -42.12 -5.42 15.48
N GLN A 39 -42.11 -4.22 16.03
CA GLN A 39 -40.90 -3.50 16.39
C GLN A 39 -40.07 -4.27 17.43
N ALA A 40 -40.72 -5.04 18.32
CA ALA A 40 -40.04 -5.92 19.26
C ALA A 40 -39.21 -7.02 18.58
N ILE A 41 -39.62 -7.52 17.40
CA ILE A 41 -38.84 -8.49 16.60
C ILE A 41 -37.56 -7.87 16.02
N PHE A 42 -37.54 -6.55 15.82
CA PHE A 42 -36.43 -5.81 15.22
C PHE A 42 -35.67 -4.93 16.23
N ARG A 43 -35.96 -5.03 17.55
CA ARG A 43 -35.46 -4.14 18.61
C ARG A 43 -34.10 -4.53 19.21
N THR A 44 -33.59 -5.74 18.94
CA THR A 44 -32.34 -6.28 19.54
C THR A 44 -31.40 -6.90 18.50
N ASP A 45 -30.09 -6.92 18.78
CA ASP A 45 -29.06 -7.48 17.89
C ASP A 45 -29.13 -9.01 17.75
N SER A 46 -29.81 -9.68 18.69
CA SER A 46 -30.11 -11.12 18.70
C SER A 46 -31.14 -11.56 17.64
N SER A 47 -31.17 -12.86 17.33
CA SER A 47 -32.24 -13.47 16.53
C SER A 47 -33.58 -13.43 17.29
N PRO A 48 -34.71 -13.17 16.61
CA PRO A 48 -36.00 -13.05 17.29
C PRO A 48 -36.41 -14.38 17.93
N SER A 49 -36.88 -14.32 19.18
CA SER A 49 -37.22 -15.54 19.93
C SER A 49 -38.49 -16.21 19.40
N VAL A 50 -38.61 -17.52 19.61
CA VAL A 50 -39.81 -18.29 19.23
C VAL A 50 -41.07 -17.72 19.88
N SER A 51 -40.98 -17.20 21.11
CA SER A 51 -42.10 -16.54 21.79
C SER A 51 -42.48 -15.22 21.12
N GLN A 52 -41.53 -14.39 20.71
CA GLN A 52 -41.81 -13.12 20.01
C GLN A 52 -42.46 -13.34 18.64
N ILE A 53 -41.98 -14.33 17.87
CA ILE A 53 -42.55 -14.67 16.56
C ILE A 53 -43.97 -15.25 16.72
N LYS A 54 -44.19 -16.08 17.75
CA LYS A 54 -45.49 -16.68 18.05
C LYS A 54 -46.49 -15.62 18.52
N THR A 55 -46.10 -14.74 19.44
CA THR A 55 -46.95 -13.63 19.92
C THR A 55 -47.31 -12.66 18.79
N LEU A 56 -46.37 -12.34 17.90
CA LEU A 56 -46.69 -11.52 16.72
C LEU A 56 -47.70 -12.23 15.81
N LYS A 57 -47.48 -13.51 15.47
CA LYS A 57 -48.39 -14.26 14.59
C LYS A 57 -49.78 -14.37 15.21
N GLU A 58 -49.89 -14.74 16.48
CA GLU A 58 -51.18 -14.89 17.16
C GLU A 58 -51.97 -13.57 17.23
N TYR A 59 -51.29 -12.43 17.42
CA TYR A 59 -51.95 -11.14 17.59
C TYR A 59 -52.18 -10.37 16.27
N CYS A 60 -51.28 -10.50 15.29
CA CYS A 60 -51.28 -9.67 14.08
C CYS A 60 -51.75 -10.39 12.80
N GLN A 61 -51.94 -11.71 12.83
CA GLN A 61 -52.29 -12.49 11.63
C GLN A 61 -53.65 -12.14 11.02
N SER A 62 -54.61 -11.68 11.83
CA SER A 62 -55.90 -11.17 11.35
C SER A 62 -55.88 -9.68 10.96
N ILE A 63 -54.81 -8.94 11.31
CA ILE A 63 -54.73 -7.49 11.14
C ILE A 63 -53.98 -7.11 9.86
N SER A 64 -52.83 -7.74 9.58
CA SER A 64 -52.05 -7.47 8.36
C SER A 64 -51.31 -8.73 7.89
N PRO A 65 -51.83 -9.44 6.87
CA PRO A 65 -51.15 -10.60 6.31
C PRO A 65 -49.84 -10.23 5.60
N GLN A 66 -49.72 -8.99 5.10
CA GLN A 66 -48.51 -8.44 4.49
C GLN A 66 -47.39 -8.24 5.52
N LEU A 67 -47.72 -7.75 6.72
CA LEU A 67 -46.80 -7.68 7.87
C LEU A 67 -46.27 -9.08 8.23
N ILE A 68 -47.17 -10.06 8.37
CA ILE A 68 -46.79 -11.44 8.73
C ILE A 68 -45.94 -12.09 7.64
N SER A 69 -46.23 -11.84 6.36
CA SER A 69 -45.42 -12.34 5.25
C SER A 69 -44.04 -11.67 5.18
N CYS A 70 -43.96 -10.37 5.43
CA CYS A 70 -42.70 -9.60 5.48
C CYS A 70 -41.79 -10.10 6.60
N VAL A 71 -42.33 -10.20 7.82
CA VAL A 71 -41.62 -10.76 8.97
C VAL A 71 -41.27 -12.24 8.74
N GLY A 72 -42.18 -13.01 8.15
CA GLY A 72 -41.97 -14.41 7.80
C GLY A 72 -40.83 -14.63 6.81
N ASN A 73 -40.73 -13.80 5.77
CA ASN A 73 -39.62 -13.83 4.81
C ASN A 73 -38.31 -13.42 5.48
N TYR A 74 -38.32 -12.36 6.30
CA TYR A 74 -37.17 -11.95 7.09
C TYR A 74 -36.65 -13.07 8.00
N THR A 75 -37.54 -13.76 8.74
CA THR A 75 -37.17 -14.91 9.58
C THR A 75 -36.70 -16.15 8.79
N LYS A 76 -36.96 -16.23 7.49
CA LYS A 76 -36.49 -17.32 6.60
C LYS A 76 -35.14 -17.00 5.93
N SER A 77 -34.85 -15.73 5.68
CA SER A 77 -33.60 -15.25 5.05
C SER A 77 -32.44 -15.06 6.03
N TYR A 78 -32.71 -15.09 7.35
CA TYR A 78 -31.67 -15.22 8.37
C TYR A 78 -31.36 -16.72 8.54
N PRO A 79 -30.16 -17.21 8.19
CA PRO A 79 -29.79 -18.56 8.51
C PRO A 79 -29.57 -18.61 10.03
N ILE A 80 -30.56 -19.10 10.77
CA ILE A 80 -30.25 -19.75 12.06
C ILE A 80 -29.36 -20.92 11.67
N LYS A 81 -28.05 -20.83 11.91
CA LYS A 81 -27.21 -22.04 11.95
C LYS A 81 -27.94 -22.98 12.90
N SER A 82 -28.43 -24.12 12.43
CA SER A 82 -29.07 -25.05 13.36
C SER A 82 -28.01 -25.41 14.40
N PRO A 83 -28.28 -25.30 15.72
CA PRO A 83 -27.34 -25.76 16.73
C PRO A 83 -26.89 -27.21 16.47
N VAL A 84 -27.77 -27.99 15.84
CA VAL A 84 -27.54 -29.36 15.38
C VAL A 84 -26.44 -29.47 14.32
N ASP A 85 -26.27 -28.46 13.46
CA ASP A 85 -25.25 -28.44 12.40
C ASP A 85 -23.84 -28.32 12.98
N SER A 86 -23.71 -27.89 14.24
CA SER A 86 -22.43 -27.78 14.97
C SER A 86 -22.17 -28.95 15.91
N LEU A 87 -22.97 -30.03 15.85
CA LEU A 87 -22.81 -31.22 16.70
C LEU A 87 -21.44 -31.89 16.57
N PHE A 88 -20.80 -31.76 15.40
CA PHE A 88 -19.46 -32.28 15.16
C PHE A 88 -18.39 -31.53 15.97
N CYS A 89 -18.66 -30.29 16.39
CA CYS A 89 -17.75 -29.55 17.25
C CYS A 89 -17.70 -30.14 18.67
N CYS A 90 -18.80 -30.72 19.16
CA CYS A 90 -18.81 -31.39 20.47
C CYS A 90 -17.80 -32.54 20.55
N ASP A 91 -17.39 -33.14 19.43
CA ASP A 91 -16.36 -34.19 19.40
C ASP A 91 -14.95 -33.68 19.67
N ARG A 92 -14.75 -32.36 19.66
CA ARG A 92 -13.47 -31.72 19.97
C ARG A 92 -13.32 -31.35 21.44
N ALA A 93 -14.34 -31.58 22.27
CA ALA A 93 -14.17 -31.42 23.72
C ALA A 93 -13.30 -32.57 24.25
N GLU A 94 -12.29 -32.27 25.06
CA GLU A 94 -11.37 -33.29 25.60
C GLU A 94 -12.04 -34.19 26.65
N ASP A 95 -13.06 -33.67 27.33
CA ASP A 95 -13.73 -34.32 28.44
C ASP A 95 -15.04 -35.01 27.99
N ALA A 96 -15.19 -36.30 28.29
CA ALA A 96 -16.34 -37.11 27.87
C ALA A 96 -17.68 -36.63 28.47
N HIS A 97 -17.67 -36.03 29.67
CA HIS A 97 -18.84 -35.44 30.28
C HIS A 97 -19.26 -34.18 29.48
N CYS A 98 -18.32 -33.30 29.16
CA CYS A 98 -18.57 -32.12 28.33
C CYS A 98 -19.00 -32.48 26.88
N GLN A 99 -18.42 -33.51 26.26
CA GLN A 99 -18.86 -33.99 24.93
C GLN A 99 -20.35 -34.37 24.94
N SER A 100 -20.77 -35.14 25.96
CA SER A 100 -22.16 -35.58 26.10
C SER A 100 -23.12 -34.44 26.45
N ALA A 101 -22.70 -33.53 27.33
CA ALA A 101 -23.45 -32.33 27.69
C ALA A 101 -23.62 -31.39 26.49
N CYS A 102 -22.56 -31.15 25.71
CA CYS A 102 -22.60 -30.35 24.50
C CYS A 102 -23.59 -30.88 23.47
N ARG A 103 -23.56 -32.20 23.19
CA ARG A 103 -24.51 -32.83 22.26
C ARG A 103 -25.95 -32.72 22.73
N ARG A 104 -26.18 -32.86 24.04
CA ARG A 104 -27.50 -32.67 24.66
C ARG A 104 -27.97 -31.23 24.48
N ILE A 105 -27.15 -30.27 24.88
CA ILE A 105 -27.42 -28.82 24.84
C ILE A 105 -27.75 -28.35 23.41
N LEU A 106 -26.92 -28.72 22.42
CA LEU A 106 -27.16 -28.37 21.01
C LEU A 106 -28.39 -29.04 20.38
N ARG A 107 -28.93 -30.11 20.98
CA ARG A 107 -30.18 -30.75 20.54
C ARG A 107 -31.41 -30.17 21.23
N THR A 108 -31.24 -29.55 22.40
CA THR A 108 -32.35 -29.06 23.23
C THR A 108 -32.53 -27.56 23.21
N LEU A 109 -31.44 -26.79 23.12
CA LEU A 109 -31.46 -25.33 23.16
C LEU A 109 -31.34 -24.77 21.75
N THR A 110 -31.99 -23.62 21.53
CA THR A 110 -32.18 -23.06 20.18
C THR A 110 -31.61 -21.65 20.02
N THR A 111 -31.17 -21.02 21.11
CA THR A 111 -30.61 -19.66 21.10
C THR A 111 -29.12 -19.70 21.45
N GLU A 112 -28.30 -18.91 20.75
CA GLU A 112 -26.84 -18.91 20.91
C GLU A 112 -26.41 -18.56 22.35
N GLN A 113 -27.11 -17.62 22.98
CA GLN A 113 -26.80 -17.19 24.35
C GLN A 113 -27.09 -18.30 25.39
N GLU A 114 -28.24 -18.97 25.30
CA GLU A 114 -28.57 -20.08 26.23
C GLU A 114 -27.65 -21.29 26.01
N ILE A 115 -27.26 -21.55 24.76
CA ILE A 115 -26.30 -22.61 24.41
C ILE A 115 -24.94 -22.32 25.04
N ILE A 116 -24.42 -21.10 24.90
CA ILE A 116 -23.11 -20.71 25.43
C ILE A 116 -23.11 -20.75 26.95
N ASP A 117 -24.13 -20.18 27.61
CA ASP A 117 -24.21 -20.15 29.07
C ASP A 117 -24.37 -21.57 29.66
N ALA A 118 -25.18 -22.43 29.03
CA ALA A 118 -25.32 -23.83 29.44
C ALA A 118 -24.04 -24.64 29.20
N LEU A 119 -23.33 -24.41 28.10
CA LEU A 119 -22.03 -25.05 27.82
C LEU A 119 -20.97 -24.64 28.84
N ILE A 120 -20.90 -23.35 29.19
CA ILE A 120 -19.96 -22.86 30.20
C ILE A 120 -20.25 -23.51 31.56
N SER A 121 -21.53 -23.59 31.93
CA SER A 121 -21.95 -24.16 33.21
C SER A 121 -21.77 -25.67 33.32
N GLU A 122 -21.94 -26.42 32.23
CA GLU A 122 -21.88 -27.90 32.26
C GLU A 122 -20.50 -28.45 31.88
N CYS A 123 -19.69 -27.68 31.16
CA CYS A 123 -18.32 -28.04 30.83
C CYS A 123 -17.28 -27.43 31.78
N ASP A 124 -17.69 -26.55 32.72
CA ASP A 124 -16.83 -25.84 33.68
C ASP A 124 -15.63 -25.12 33.00
N ARG A 125 -15.83 -24.65 31.76
CA ARG A 125 -14.78 -24.04 30.92
C ARG A 125 -15.30 -22.78 30.22
N GLN A 126 -14.53 -21.69 30.33
CA GLN A 126 -14.81 -20.45 29.60
C GLN A 126 -14.42 -20.57 28.12
N PRO A 127 -15.12 -19.86 27.21
CA PRO A 127 -14.84 -19.90 25.78
C PRO A 127 -13.51 -19.20 25.47
N LEU A 128 -12.44 -19.99 25.43
CA LEU A 128 -11.10 -19.52 25.10
C LEU A 128 -10.82 -19.79 23.61
N PRO A 129 -10.20 -18.84 22.87
CA PRO A 129 -9.80 -19.04 21.46
C PRO A 129 -8.78 -20.16 21.24
N GLN A 130 -8.21 -20.70 22.31
CA GLN A 130 -7.23 -21.80 22.31
C GLN A 130 -7.90 -23.16 22.54
N ASP A 131 -9.17 -23.19 22.97
CA ASP A 131 -9.87 -24.43 23.30
C ASP A 131 -10.44 -25.10 22.02
N PRO A 132 -10.13 -26.38 21.74
CA PRO A 132 -10.48 -27.03 20.48
C PRO A 132 -11.99 -27.10 20.17
N LEU A 133 -12.83 -27.17 21.21
CA LEU A 133 -14.29 -27.13 21.09
C LEU A 133 -14.73 -25.74 20.62
N TRP A 134 -14.22 -24.69 21.27
CA TRP A 134 -14.58 -23.31 20.97
C TRP A 134 -13.98 -22.81 19.66
N GLN A 135 -12.76 -23.23 19.31
CA GLN A 135 -12.15 -22.99 18.00
C GLN A 135 -13.02 -23.54 16.86
N CYS A 136 -13.69 -24.68 17.08
CA CYS A 136 -14.61 -25.24 16.09
C CYS A 136 -15.87 -24.40 15.92
N PHE A 137 -16.44 -23.90 17.01
CA PHE A 137 -17.61 -23.01 16.94
C PHE A 137 -17.28 -21.64 16.31
N LEU A 138 -16.06 -21.13 16.56
CA LEU A 138 -15.61 -19.81 16.12
C LEU A 138 -15.04 -19.80 14.68
N GLY A 139 -14.53 -20.95 14.19
CA GLY A 139 -14.23 -21.14 12.77
C GLY A 139 -15.53 -21.33 11.98
N SER A 140 -15.66 -20.73 10.80
CA SER A 140 -16.85 -20.84 9.93
C SER A 140 -17.35 -22.28 9.80
N ALA A 141 -18.37 -22.65 10.58
CA ALA A 141 -19.09 -23.90 10.46
C ALA A 141 -19.80 -23.93 9.09
N HIS A 142 -19.15 -24.52 8.10
CA HIS A 142 -19.79 -25.06 6.90
C HIS A 142 -19.51 -26.56 6.90
N SER A 143 -20.52 -27.36 7.25
CA SER A 143 -20.57 -28.75 6.75
C SER A 143 -21.11 -28.71 5.32
N PRO A 144 -20.56 -29.50 4.39
CA PRO A 144 -21.00 -29.52 3.00
C PRO A 144 -22.42 -30.08 2.89
N ARG A 145 -23.30 -29.40 2.16
CA ARG A 145 -24.55 -30.00 1.69
C ARG A 145 -24.19 -31.04 0.64
N ILE A 146 -24.69 -32.26 0.83
CA ILE A 146 -24.62 -33.33 -0.16
C ILE A 146 -25.46 -32.86 -1.36
N SER A 147 -24.79 -32.48 -2.44
CA SER A 147 -25.40 -32.21 -3.75
C SER A 147 -24.34 -32.53 -4.80
N ASP A 148 -24.44 -33.74 -5.34
CA ASP A 148 -23.68 -34.32 -6.45
C ASP A 148 -22.13 -34.32 -6.37
N PRO A 149 -21.46 -35.33 -6.96
CA PRO A 149 -20.02 -35.50 -6.83
C PRO A 149 -19.29 -34.45 -7.66
N ASP A 150 -19.02 -33.29 -7.06
CA ASP A 150 -17.95 -32.43 -7.53
C ASP A 150 -16.61 -33.17 -7.40
N PRO A 151 -15.65 -32.95 -8.33
CA PRO A 151 -14.35 -33.62 -8.31
C PRO A 151 -13.63 -33.33 -6.98
N PRO A 152 -12.70 -34.21 -6.54
CA PRO A 152 -12.07 -34.11 -5.23
C PRO A 152 -11.53 -32.70 -5.01
N SER A 153 -11.91 -32.09 -3.89
CA SER A 153 -11.49 -30.77 -3.45
C SER A 153 -9.96 -30.66 -3.51
N THR A 154 -9.47 -30.05 -4.59
CA THR A 154 -8.10 -29.57 -4.67
C THR A 154 -8.01 -28.35 -3.74
N GLY A 155 -7.00 -28.34 -2.87
CA GLY A 155 -6.82 -27.30 -1.84
C GLY A 155 -6.92 -25.89 -2.42
N ARG A 156 -7.72 -25.03 -1.78
CA ARG A 156 -7.79 -23.61 -2.15
C ARG A 156 -6.43 -22.97 -1.86
N THR A 157 -5.94 -22.12 -2.75
CA THR A 157 -4.61 -21.50 -2.63
C THR A 157 -4.70 -20.02 -2.29
N ASP A 158 -3.85 -19.56 -1.38
CA ASP A 158 -3.60 -18.15 -1.10
C ASP A 158 -2.32 -17.72 -1.84
N CYS A 159 -2.47 -17.23 -3.07
CA CYS A 159 -1.31 -16.92 -3.92
C CYS A 159 -0.52 -15.70 -3.41
N ALA A 160 -1.15 -14.82 -2.64
CA ALA A 160 -0.44 -13.69 -2.01
C ALA A 160 0.54 -14.18 -0.95
N LYS A 161 0.12 -15.11 -0.08
CA LYS A 161 1.03 -15.73 0.90
C LYS A 161 2.04 -16.66 0.24
N LEU A 162 1.65 -17.40 -0.79
CA LEU A 162 2.56 -18.27 -1.53
C LEU A 162 3.73 -17.48 -2.14
N HIS A 163 3.48 -16.26 -2.62
CA HIS A 163 4.53 -15.37 -3.13
C HIS A 163 5.55 -15.02 -2.03
N CYS A 164 5.09 -14.85 -0.78
CA CYS A 164 5.96 -14.59 0.37
C CYS A 164 6.83 -15.78 0.78
N CYS A 165 6.41 -17.02 0.53
CA CYS A 165 7.17 -18.19 0.97
C CYS A 165 8.59 -18.25 0.37
N SER A 166 8.81 -17.65 -0.80
CA SER A 166 10.14 -17.52 -1.41
C SER A 166 11.13 -16.68 -0.57
N LYS A 167 10.62 -15.82 0.32
CA LYS A 167 11.39 -14.96 1.22
C LYS A 167 11.88 -15.68 2.49
N ALA A 168 11.42 -16.91 2.72
CA ALA A 168 11.86 -17.72 3.84
C ALA A 168 13.37 -18.01 3.74
N ASN A 169 14.07 -17.76 4.84
CA ASN A 169 15.51 -17.94 4.95
C ASN A 169 15.87 -19.41 5.20
N THR A 170 15.06 -20.12 5.98
CA THR A 170 15.18 -21.56 6.20
C THR A 170 14.28 -22.38 5.28
N SER A 171 14.73 -23.58 4.92
CA SER A 171 13.92 -24.51 4.12
C SER A 171 12.68 -25.00 4.85
N LEU A 172 12.75 -25.15 6.18
CA LEU A 172 11.63 -25.58 7.02
C LEU A 172 10.47 -24.56 6.95
N CYS A 173 10.75 -23.28 7.22
CA CYS A 173 9.72 -22.25 7.16
C CYS A 173 9.20 -22.03 5.74
N ARG A 174 10.05 -22.23 4.72
CA ARG A 174 9.62 -22.23 3.32
C ARG A 174 8.60 -23.31 3.04
N SER A 175 8.87 -24.57 3.41
CA SER A 175 7.98 -25.69 3.13
C SER A 175 6.67 -25.57 3.91
N MET A 176 6.73 -25.18 5.19
CA MET A 176 5.52 -24.97 6.00
C MET A 176 4.66 -23.83 5.44
N CYS A 177 5.28 -22.71 5.04
CA CYS A 177 4.56 -21.60 4.40
C CYS A 177 3.86 -22.05 3.11
N GLN A 178 4.56 -22.81 2.27
CA GLN A 178 3.99 -23.32 1.01
C GLN A 178 2.80 -24.23 1.29
N GLU A 179 2.94 -25.18 2.22
CA GLU A 179 1.89 -26.13 2.59
C GLU A 179 0.63 -25.40 3.08
N ILE A 180 0.79 -24.46 4.01
CA ILE A 180 -0.31 -23.68 4.58
C ILE A 180 -0.97 -22.77 3.53
N SER A 181 -0.19 -22.29 2.55
CA SER A 181 -0.70 -21.44 1.47
C SER A 181 -1.44 -22.22 0.39
N THR A 182 -1.10 -23.49 0.15
CA THR A 182 -1.74 -24.33 -0.88
C THR A 182 -2.88 -25.21 -0.35
N ASN A 183 -2.83 -25.59 0.93
CA ASN A 183 -3.82 -26.46 1.59
C ASN A 183 -4.64 -25.66 2.60
N TRP A 184 -5.30 -24.60 2.13
CA TRP A 184 -6.12 -23.77 3.00
C TRP A 184 -7.26 -24.57 3.65
N GLY A 185 -7.22 -24.71 4.98
CA GLY A 185 -8.27 -25.38 5.77
C GLY A 185 -7.82 -26.61 6.56
N SER A 186 -6.62 -27.14 6.34
CA SER A 186 -5.98 -28.14 7.23
C SER A 186 -5.17 -27.42 8.32
N GLN A 187 -5.50 -27.63 9.59
CA GLN A 187 -5.02 -26.82 10.73
C GLN A 187 -3.52 -27.04 11.06
N THR A 188 -2.62 -26.17 10.56
CA THR A 188 -1.18 -26.13 10.96
C THR A 188 -0.64 -24.72 11.28
N TRP A 189 -1.50 -23.69 11.36
CA TRP A 189 -1.07 -22.31 11.65
C TRP A 189 -0.32 -22.14 12.98
N GLN A 190 -0.75 -22.83 14.05
CA GLN A 190 -0.11 -22.71 15.36
C GLN A 190 1.37 -23.17 15.34
N GLU A 191 1.69 -24.23 14.60
CA GLU A 191 3.06 -24.73 14.50
C GLU A 191 3.93 -23.80 13.66
N PHE A 192 3.37 -23.25 12.58
CA PHE A 192 4.06 -22.24 11.76
C PHE A 192 4.34 -20.96 12.55
N ASP A 193 3.34 -20.44 13.26
CA ASP A 193 3.50 -19.21 14.04
C ASP A 193 4.61 -19.42 15.09
N GLN A 194 4.60 -20.57 15.79
CA GLN A 194 5.60 -20.91 16.80
C GLN A 194 7.04 -21.04 16.23
N LEU A 195 7.21 -21.71 15.08
CA LEU A 195 8.54 -22.02 14.54
C LEU A 195 9.11 -20.90 13.64
N CYS A 196 8.25 -20.15 12.96
CA CYS A 196 8.63 -19.23 11.91
C CYS A 196 8.27 -17.77 12.22
N GLU A 197 7.07 -17.48 12.71
CA GLU A 197 6.62 -16.07 12.90
C GLU A 197 7.42 -15.34 13.98
N TYR A 198 7.82 -16.04 15.05
CA TYR A 198 8.64 -15.48 16.13
C TYR A 198 10.15 -15.71 15.97
N ASN A 199 10.59 -16.29 14.85
CA ASN A 199 12.01 -16.51 14.60
C ASN A 199 12.61 -15.27 13.90
N PRO A 200 13.55 -14.54 14.54
CA PRO A 200 14.13 -13.33 13.94
C PRO A 200 14.92 -13.60 12.65
N VAL A 201 15.32 -14.85 12.40
CA VAL A 201 15.98 -15.27 11.15
C VAL A 201 15.03 -15.23 9.95
N GLU A 202 13.72 -15.29 10.18
CA GLU A 202 12.66 -15.29 9.16
C GLU A 202 12.00 -13.92 8.97
N ALA A 203 12.66 -12.83 9.40
CA ALA A 203 12.10 -11.48 9.38
C ALA A 203 11.55 -11.06 8.00
N ASP A 204 12.19 -11.45 6.90
CA ASP A 204 11.75 -11.12 5.54
C ASP A 204 10.45 -11.84 5.15
N LEU A 205 10.31 -13.13 5.52
CA LEU A 205 9.09 -13.89 5.33
C LEU A 205 7.94 -13.31 6.14
N VAL A 206 8.17 -13.07 7.44
CA VAL A 206 7.17 -12.56 8.36
C VAL A 206 6.69 -11.17 7.95
N THR A 207 7.64 -10.32 7.55
CA THR A 207 7.35 -9.00 6.97
C THR A 207 6.44 -9.11 5.75
N CYS A 208 6.79 -9.97 4.79
CA CYS A 208 5.99 -10.15 3.58
C CYS A 208 4.57 -10.65 3.91
N LEU A 209 4.46 -11.63 4.81
CA LEU A 209 3.17 -12.17 5.25
C LEU A 209 2.32 -11.10 5.96
N ALA A 210 2.94 -10.22 6.76
CA ALA A 210 2.25 -9.09 7.36
C ALA A 210 1.74 -8.11 6.30
N ASP A 211 2.50 -7.87 5.23
CA ASP A 211 2.11 -6.93 4.16
C ASP A 211 0.91 -7.38 3.34
N VAL A 212 0.81 -8.68 3.06
CA VAL A 212 -0.35 -9.23 2.34
C VAL A 212 -1.57 -9.39 3.22
N ARG A 213 -1.39 -9.53 4.55
CA ARG A 213 -2.48 -9.57 5.53
C ARG A 213 -3.05 -8.17 5.78
N GLU A 214 -2.19 -7.22 6.13
CA GLU A 214 -2.55 -5.84 6.49
C GLU A 214 -1.43 -4.88 6.02
N PRO A 215 -1.54 -4.27 4.83
CA PRO A 215 -0.49 -3.40 4.31
C PRO A 215 -0.36 -2.12 5.13
N CYS A 216 0.87 -1.61 5.25
CA CYS A 216 1.16 -0.33 5.88
C CYS A 216 0.55 0.83 5.09
N GLN A 217 -0.28 1.64 5.74
CA GLN A 217 -0.94 2.80 5.16
C GLN A 217 -0.63 4.05 5.98
N LEU A 218 -0.56 5.21 5.32
CA LEU A 218 -0.33 6.47 6.02
C LEU A 218 -1.57 6.87 6.81
N GLY A 219 -1.31 7.52 7.95
CA GLY A 219 -2.32 8.16 8.77
C GLY A 219 -3.03 7.22 9.72
N CYS A 220 -3.48 7.78 10.84
CA CYS A 220 -4.42 7.11 11.71
C CYS A 220 -5.32 8.12 12.42
N LYS A 221 -6.62 7.80 12.52
CA LYS A 221 -7.65 8.65 13.10
C LYS A 221 -8.81 7.85 13.69
N ASP A 222 -9.66 8.56 14.42
CA ASP A 222 -10.93 8.07 14.98
C ASP A 222 -10.82 6.98 16.07
N LEU A 223 -9.62 6.64 16.53
CA LEU A 223 -9.41 5.72 17.65
C LEU A 223 -9.92 6.35 18.95
N THR A 224 -10.60 5.57 19.78
CA THR A 224 -11.21 6.01 21.04
C THR A 224 -10.43 5.58 22.28
N TYR A 225 -9.73 4.45 22.22
CA TYR A 225 -8.89 3.96 23.32
C TYR A 225 -7.42 4.34 23.12
N CYS A 226 -6.86 4.04 21.95
CA CYS A 226 -5.49 4.31 21.51
C CYS A 226 -5.31 5.73 20.96
N THR A 227 -5.87 6.73 21.66
CA THR A 227 -5.95 8.12 21.19
C THR A 227 -4.61 8.78 20.82
N ASN A 228 -3.50 8.34 21.43
CA ASN A 228 -2.16 8.89 21.14
C ASN A 228 -1.64 8.53 19.74
N PHE A 229 -2.27 7.58 19.05
CA PHE A 229 -1.98 7.18 17.68
C PHE A 229 -2.78 8.02 16.65
N ASN A 230 -3.82 8.73 17.08
CA ASN A 230 -4.57 9.62 16.21
C ASN A 230 -3.74 10.83 15.76
N ASN A 231 -4.14 11.42 14.63
CA ASN A 231 -3.61 12.69 14.12
C ASN A 231 -2.11 12.62 13.79
N ARG A 232 -1.69 11.51 13.19
CA ARG A 232 -0.32 11.24 12.73
C ARG A 232 -0.31 10.94 11.22
N PRO A 233 -0.55 11.94 10.36
CA PRO A 233 -0.79 11.73 8.93
C PRO A 233 0.45 11.29 8.14
N THR A 234 1.66 11.55 8.64
CA THR A 234 2.92 11.15 7.98
C THR A 234 3.50 9.84 8.53
N GLU A 235 2.81 9.20 9.49
CA GLU A 235 3.22 7.92 10.06
C GLU A 235 2.45 6.76 9.41
N LEU A 236 3.06 5.58 9.35
CA LEU A 236 2.48 4.39 8.74
C LEU A 236 1.92 3.46 9.81
N PHE A 237 0.72 2.91 9.56
CA PHE A 237 0.04 1.96 10.43
C PHE A 237 -0.57 0.84 9.58
N ARG A 238 -0.58 -0.39 10.11
CA ARG A 238 -1.22 -1.53 9.44
C ARG A 238 -2.69 -1.66 9.78
N SER A 239 -3.08 -1.32 11.02
CA SER A 239 -4.41 -1.64 11.54
C SER A 239 -5.01 -0.45 12.30
N CYS A 240 -5.23 0.66 11.59
CA CYS A 240 -5.93 1.82 12.14
C CYS A 240 -7.45 1.66 12.01
N ASN A 241 -8.01 0.71 12.75
CA ASN A 241 -9.43 0.44 12.72
C ASN A 241 -9.96 0.09 14.11
N THR A 242 -11.27 0.02 14.18
CA THR A 242 -12.00 -0.15 15.41
C THR A 242 -11.76 -1.45 16.15
N GLN A 243 -11.57 -2.51 15.39
CA GLN A 243 -11.31 -3.82 15.94
C GLN A 243 -10.01 -3.79 16.74
N SER A 244 -8.99 -3.15 16.18
CA SER A 244 -7.66 -3.04 16.77
C SER A 244 -7.67 -2.13 18.00
N ASP A 245 -8.43 -1.03 17.97
CA ASP A 245 -8.63 -0.16 19.14
C ASP A 245 -9.30 -0.91 20.31
N GLN A 246 -10.34 -1.69 20.01
CA GLN A 246 -11.01 -2.54 21.01
C GLN A 246 -10.13 -3.72 21.45
N GLY A 247 -9.34 -4.28 20.55
CA GLY A 247 -8.35 -5.31 20.81
C GLY A 247 -7.35 -4.87 21.88
N ALA A 248 -6.83 -3.65 21.76
CA ALA A 248 -5.87 -3.10 22.73
C ALA A 248 -6.51 -2.94 24.12
N MET A 249 -7.78 -2.54 24.19
CA MET A 249 -8.51 -2.47 25.45
C MET A 249 -8.70 -3.86 26.08
N ASN A 250 -8.95 -4.88 25.26
CA ASN A 250 -9.13 -6.26 25.72
C ASN A 250 -7.82 -6.87 26.21
N ASP A 251 -6.70 -6.59 25.54
CA ASP A 251 -5.36 -7.01 25.97
C ASP A 251 -5.03 -6.47 27.37
N ILE A 252 -5.29 -5.19 27.62
CA ILE A 252 -5.08 -4.58 28.95
C ILE A 252 -5.93 -5.25 30.03
N LYS A 253 -7.18 -5.60 29.72
CA LYS A 253 -8.04 -6.35 30.65
C LYS A 253 -7.44 -7.73 30.94
N LEU A 254 -6.97 -8.44 29.91
CA LEU A 254 -6.38 -9.77 30.06
C LEU A 254 -5.08 -9.73 30.87
N TRP A 255 -4.18 -8.80 30.56
CA TRP A 255 -2.88 -8.67 31.23
C TRP A 255 -3.02 -8.22 32.69
N SER A 256 -4.13 -7.59 33.06
CA SER A 256 -4.44 -7.25 34.46
C SER A 256 -4.59 -8.48 35.37
N ASN A 257 -4.71 -9.69 34.81
CA ASN A 257 -4.63 -10.96 35.55
C ASN A 257 -3.19 -11.32 35.98
N GLY A 258 -2.19 -10.49 35.67
CA GLY A 258 -0.81 -10.65 36.13
C GLY A 258 0.04 -11.65 35.34
N THR A 259 -0.42 -12.07 34.16
CA THR A 259 0.36 -12.91 33.23
C THR A 259 0.00 -12.59 31.79
N ILE A 260 1.00 -12.27 30.97
CA ILE A 260 0.85 -12.12 29.52
C ILE A 260 1.13 -13.48 28.90
N ARG A 261 0.15 -14.03 28.18
CA ARG A 261 0.26 -15.33 27.52
C ARG A 261 0.66 -15.14 26.06
N MET A 262 1.82 -15.67 25.69
CA MET A 262 2.30 -15.77 24.32
C MET A 262 2.29 -17.25 23.88
N PRO A 263 2.27 -17.57 22.57
CA PRO A 263 2.18 -18.96 22.10
C PRO A 263 3.27 -19.90 22.66
N PHE A 264 4.47 -19.39 22.93
CA PHE A 264 5.63 -20.17 23.39
C PHE A 264 6.17 -19.74 24.76
N MET A 265 5.58 -18.72 25.40
CA MET A 265 6.02 -18.26 26.72
C MET A 265 4.92 -17.54 27.50
N ASN A 266 5.00 -17.62 28.83
CA ASN A 266 4.19 -16.81 29.72
C ASN A 266 5.10 -15.78 30.39
N ILE A 267 4.69 -14.52 30.42
CA ILE A 267 5.44 -13.42 31.03
C ILE A 267 4.65 -12.93 32.25
N PRO A 268 5.04 -13.33 33.47
CA PRO A 268 4.44 -12.84 34.69
C PRO A 268 4.70 -11.33 34.87
N VAL A 269 3.66 -10.57 35.15
CA VAL A 269 3.76 -9.12 35.35
C VAL A 269 3.09 -8.72 36.67
N LEU A 270 3.60 -7.65 37.27
CA LEU A 270 2.94 -6.97 38.39
C LEU A 270 1.62 -6.35 37.89
N ASP A 271 0.79 -5.82 38.81
CA ASP A 271 -0.47 -5.17 38.43
C ASP A 271 -0.19 -3.96 37.51
N ILE A 272 -0.40 -4.17 36.21
CA ILE A 272 -0.10 -3.19 35.15
C ILE A 272 -0.92 -1.90 35.26
N ARG A 273 -2.03 -1.93 36.02
CA ARG A 273 -2.85 -0.73 36.29
C ARG A 273 -2.16 0.21 37.27
N LYS A 274 -1.20 -0.29 38.05
CA LYS A 274 -0.41 0.47 39.02
C LYS A 274 1.02 0.69 38.53
N CYS A 275 1.61 -0.34 37.92
CA CYS A 275 2.98 -0.27 37.42
C CYS A 275 3.00 0.21 35.97
N ARG A 276 3.30 1.50 35.76
CA ARG A 276 3.40 2.16 34.44
C ARG A 276 2.19 1.92 33.51
N PRO A 277 0.98 2.36 33.91
CA PRO A 277 -0.24 2.12 33.13
C PRO A 277 -0.21 2.68 31.71
N GLU A 278 0.33 3.89 31.52
CA GLU A 278 0.42 4.52 30.19
C GLU A 278 1.38 3.77 29.25
N MET A 279 2.45 3.18 29.79
CA MET A 279 3.41 2.41 29.01
C MET A 279 2.79 1.09 28.54
N TRP A 280 2.10 0.37 29.44
CA TRP A 280 1.38 -0.84 29.05
C TRP A 280 0.25 -0.56 28.05
N LYS A 281 -0.47 0.55 28.21
CA LYS A 281 -1.46 1.01 27.22
C LYS A 281 -0.80 1.24 25.87
N ALA A 282 0.35 1.91 25.82
CA ALA A 282 1.09 2.13 24.57
C ALA A 282 1.57 0.82 23.95
N VAL A 283 2.02 -0.16 24.73
CA VAL A 283 2.37 -1.52 24.25
C VAL A 283 1.15 -2.19 23.62
N ALA A 284 0.01 -2.25 24.33
CA ALA A 284 -1.22 -2.86 23.81
C ALA A 284 -1.67 -2.19 22.50
N CYS A 285 -1.64 -0.86 22.45
CA CYS A 285 -1.96 -0.11 21.25
C CYS A 285 -0.95 -0.36 20.12
N ALA A 286 0.35 -0.41 20.39
CA ALA A 286 1.36 -0.68 19.38
C ALA A 286 1.20 -2.09 18.78
N LEU A 287 0.89 -3.10 19.59
CA LEU A 287 0.67 -4.48 19.11
C LEU A 287 -0.59 -4.63 18.25
N GLN A 288 -1.63 -3.84 18.52
CA GLN A 288 -2.91 -3.94 17.81
C GLN A 288 -2.99 -2.99 16.62
N ILE A 289 -2.61 -1.73 16.78
CA ILE A 289 -2.60 -0.71 15.71
C ILE A 289 -1.45 -0.95 14.73
N LYS A 290 -0.34 -1.54 15.22
CA LYS A 290 0.82 -1.97 14.43
C LYS A 290 1.40 -0.82 13.59
N PRO A 291 2.01 0.20 14.23
CA PRO A 291 2.78 1.17 13.48
C PRO A 291 3.93 0.46 12.75
N CYS A 292 4.36 1.01 11.63
CA CYS A 292 5.44 0.46 10.84
C CYS A 292 6.31 1.58 10.28
N TYR A 293 7.52 1.23 9.87
CA TYR A 293 8.42 2.16 9.20
C TYR A 293 8.50 1.83 7.71
N SER A 294 8.85 2.84 6.91
CA SER A 294 9.18 2.63 5.50
C SER A 294 10.42 1.76 5.36
N LYS A 295 11.44 1.97 6.20
CA LYS A 295 12.71 1.25 6.14
C LYS A 295 12.72 -0.10 6.85
N SER A 296 11.82 -0.33 7.81
CA SER A 296 11.51 -1.66 8.29
C SER A 296 10.02 -1.80 8.48
N ARG A 297 9.47 -2.84 7.86
CA ARG A 297 8.03 -3.07 7.93
C ARG A 297 7.63 -3.86 9.18
N GLY A 298 8.56 -4.10 10.10
CA GLY A 298 8.30 -4.74 11.37
C GLY A 298 7.49 -3.83 12.29
N SER A 299 6.59 -4.42 13.08
CA SER A 299 5.79 -3.71 14.09
C SER A 299 6.21 -4.11 15.50
N ILE A 300 7.53 -4.17 15.73
CA ILE A 300 8.14 -4.61 16.99
C ILE A 300 8.60 -3.38 17.78
N ILE A 301 8.33 -3.34 19.09
CA ILE A 301 8.81 -2.27 19.97
C ILE A 301 10.34 -2.34 20.14
N CYS A 302 10.98 -1.23 20.49
CA CYS A 302 12.43 -1.22 20.70
C CYS A 302 12.84 -2.07 21.91
N ARG A 303 14.00 -2.72 21.82
CA ARG A 303 14.53 -3.60 22.87
C ARG A 303 14.65 -2.89 24.21
N SER A 304 15.18 -1.68 24.21
CA SER A 304 15.35 -0.81 25.37
C SER A 304 14.02 -0.53 26.08
N ASP A 305 12.96 -0.23 25.33
CA ASP A 305 11.62 -0.06 25.88
C ASP A 305 11.09 -1.36 26.51
N CYS A 306 11.26 -2.50 25.82
CA CYS A 306 10.87 -3.80 26.36
C CYS A 306 11.59 -4.12 27.67
N VAL A 307 12.92 -3.95 27.70
CA VAL A 307 13.75 -4.24 28.87
C VAL A 307 13.38 -3.32 30.02
N ASP A 308 13.16 -2.02 29.77
CA ASP A 308 12.76 -1.06 30.80
C ASP A 308 11.43 -1.44 31.45
N ILE A 309 10.44 -1.82 30.63
CA ILE A 309 9.11 -2.23 31.11
C ILE A 309 9.22 -3.49 31.98
N LEU A 310 9.89 -4.54 31.49
CA LEU A 310 9.99 -5.80 32.23
C LEU A 310 10.90 -5.69 33.46
N THR A 311 11.89 -4.81 33.43
CA THR A 311 12.75 -4.53 34.58
C THR A 311 11.95 -3.94 35.74
N GLN A 312 11.00 -3.05 35.44
CA GLN A 312 10.22 -2.34 36.45
C GLN A 312 8.91 -3.03 36.83
N CYS A 313 8.25 -3.67 35.86
CA CYS A 313 6.91 -4.22 36.02
C CYS A 313 6.82 -5.74 35.82
N GLY A 314 7.91 -6.43 35.49
CA GLY A 314 7.95 -7.90 35.46
C GLY A 314 7.93 -8.49 36.88
N ASP A 315 7.11 -9.52 37.11
CA ASP A 315 7.10 -10.22 38.39
C ASP A 315 8.24 -11.24 38.46
N ARG A 316 9.43 -10.74 38.81
CA ARG A 316 10.67 -11.52 38.87
C ARG A 316 10.59 -12.75 39.78
N ARG A 317 9.66 -12.78 40.75
CA ARG A 317 9.48 -13.93 41.65
C ARG A 317 8.84 -15.12 40.94
N ARG A 318 8.12 -14.86 39.85
CA ARG A 318 7.39 -15.86 39.05
C ARG A 318 8.11 -16.19 37.74
N PHE A 319 9.25 -15.57 37.47
CA PHE A 319 10.07 -15.90 36.29
C PHE A 319 10.65 -17.31 36.44
N GLN A 320 10.66 -18.07 35.35
CA GLN A 320 11.28 -19.39 35.30
C GLN A 320 12.80 -19.27 35.49
N GLU A 321 13.45 -20.34 35.92
CA GLU A 321 14.90 -20.35 36.16
C GLU A 321 15.67 -19.96 34.88
N GLY A 322 16.52 -18.93 34.96
CA GLY A 322 17.27 -18.38 33.83
C GLY A 322 16.53 -17.37 32.94
N GLN A 323 15.24 -17.07 33.21
CA GLN A 323 14.54 -15.96 32.54
C GLN A 323 14.88 -14.62 33.18
N THR A 324 15.40 -13.69 32.38
CA THR A 324 15.60 -12.28 32.76
C THR A 324 14.86 -11.37 31.78
N PRO A 325 14.56 -10.11 32.15
CA PRO A 325 13.99 -9.12 31.23
C PRO A 325 14.74 -9.05 29.89
N GLU A 326 16.06 -9.06 29.92
CA GLU A 326 16.92 -9.00 28.74
C GLU A 326 16.71 -10.22 27.84
N ARG A 327 16.70 -11.43 28.40
CA ARG A 327 16.54 -12.66 27.61
C ARG A 327 15.14 -12.77 26.98
N ILE A 328 14.12 -12.28 27.68
CA ILE A 328 12.75 -12.22 27.15
C ILE A 328 12.71 -11.21 25.99
N CYS A 329 13.29 -10.03 26.16
CA CYS A 329 13.29 -8.99 25.13
C CYS A 329 14.20 -9.32 23.95
N ASP A 330 15.28 -10.07 24.12
CA ASP A 330 16.11 -10.57 23.01
C ASP A 330 15.29 -11.47 22.05
N LEU A 331 14.23 -12.11 22.55
CA LEU A 331 13.33 -12.93 21.74
C LEU A 331 12.18 -12.10 21.12
N LEU A 332 11.60 -11.18 21.88
CA LEU A 332 10.42 -10.42 21.46
C LEU A 332 10.74 -9.13 20.70
N SER A 333 11.89 -8.53 20.98
CA SER A 333 12.29 -7.18 20.54
C SER A 333 13.81 -7.11 20.44
N PRO A 334 14.43 -7.77 19.44
CA PRO A 334 15.88 -7.99 19.41
C PRO A 334 16.72 -6.74 19.05
N THR A 335 16.10 -5.62 18.70
CA THR A 335 16.81 -4.46 18.13
C THR A 335 16.37 -3.14 18.76
N ASP A 336 17.33 -2.22 18.87
CA ASP A 336 17.14 -0.79 19.22
C ASP A 336 17.40 0.13 18.02
N ASP A 337 17.62 -0.43 16.84
CA ASP A 337 17.77 0.36 15.62
C ASP A 337 16.46 1.11 15.34
N PRO A 338 16.45 2.45 15.35
CA PRO A 338 15.25 3.26 15.17
C PRO A 338 14.62 3.11 13.78
N GLU A 339 15.35 2.53 12.82
CA GLU A 339 14.77 2.17 11.52
C GLU A 339 14.08 0.80 11.57
N ARG A 340 14.38 -0.05 12.56
CA ARG A 340 13.93 -1.46 12.72
C ARG A 340 12.99 -1.73 13.89
N CYS A 341 12.73 -0.75 14.75
CA CYS A 341 11.83 -0.88 15.88
C CYS A 341 10.99 0.39 16.13
N ILE A 342 9.92 0.23 16.91
CA ILE A 342 9.01 1.30 17.31
C ILE A 342 9.39 1.81 18.71
N PRO A 343 9.87 3.06 18.84
CA PRO A 343 10.12 3.68 20.13
C PRO A 343 8.80 4.14 20.76
N LEU A 344 8.48 3.62 21.95
CA LEU A 344 7.19 3.85 22.61
C LEU A 344 7.00 5.30 23.08
N GLU A 345 8.07 6.03 23.41
CA GLU A 345 7.99 7.44 23.84
C GLU A 345 7.17 8.30 22.87
N ARG A 346 7.24 7.99 21.55
CA ARG A 346 6.47 8.69 20.51
C ARG A 346 4.96 8.60 20.73
N TYR A 347 4.48 7.52 21.33
CA TYR A 347 3.05 7.21 21.54
C TYR A 347 2.60 7.31 23.00
N LEU A 348 3.48 7.72 23.91
CA LEU A 348 3.10 8.03 25.29
C LEU A 348 2.38 9.39 25.40
N ARG A 349 2.46 10.22 24.36
CA ARG A 349 1.81 11.54 24.32
C ARG A 349 0.97 11.69 23.05
N PRO A 350 -0.10 12.50 23.10
CA PRO A 350 -0.85 12.87 21.90
C PRO A 350 0.05 13.51 20.84
N SER A 351 -0.36 13.41 19.57
CA SER A 351 0.28 14.14 18.48
C SER A 351 0.25 15.65 18.73
N LEU A 352 1.34 16.35 18.38
CA LEU A 352 1.46 17.81 18.48
C LEU A 352 0.54 18.54 17.48
N LEU A 353 0.05 17.83 16.47
CA LEU A 353 -0.84 18.36 15.41
C LEU A 353 -2.31 18.40 15.83
N GLY A 354 -2.61 18.28 17.14
CA GLY A 354 -3.96 18.19 17.70
C GLY A 354 -4.82 19.44 17.42
N GLY A 355 -5.35 19.54 16.20
CA GLY A 355 -6.18 20.64 15.71
C GLY A 355 -6.08 20.90 14.20
N VAL A 356 -5.03 20.43 13.51
CA VAL A 356 -4.83 20.67 12.06
C VAL A 356 -5.50 19.55 11.26
N MET A 357 -6.83 19.52 11.27
CA MET A 357 -7.62 18.42 10.71
C MET A 357 -7.82 18.45 9.18
N GLU A 358 -7.25 19.42 8.46
CA GLU A 358 -7.64 19.67 7.06
C GLU A 358 -6.50 19.65 6.02
N GLU A 359 -5.23 19.58 6.43
CA GLU A 359 -4.12 19.71 5.46
C GLU A 359 -3.82 18.42 4.68
N VAL A 360 -3.85 17.25 5.36
CA VAL A 360 -3.56 15.94 4.77
C VAL A 360 -4.67 14.97 5.17
N ILE A 361 -5.29 14.34 4.17
CA ILE A 361 -6.40 13.39 4.39
C ILE A 361 -6.03 12.00 3.90
N HIS A 362 -6.55 10.98 4.59
CA HIS A 362 -6.39 9.57 4.24
C HIS A 362 -7.77 8.96 4.00
N PRO A 363 -8.32 9.09 2.78
CA PRO A 363 -9.71 8.74 2.53
C PRO A 363 -9.95 7.22 2.54
N CYS A 364 -8.89 6.43 2.39
CA CYS A 364 -8.92 4.97 2.41
C CYS A 364 -8.40 4.34 3.70
N ASN A 365 -8.13 5.13 4.74
CA ASN A 365 -7.64 4.64 6.03
C ASN A 365 -8.37 5.34 7.21
N PRO A 366 -9.32 4.67 7.88
CA PRO A 366 -9.76 3.28 7.66
C PRO A 366 -10.47 3.08 6.33
N ASN A 367 -10.40 1.85 5.77
CA ASN A 367 -11.01 1.51 4.49
C ASN A 367 -12.56 1.65 4.56
N PRO A 368 -13.17 2.56 3.76
CA PRO A 368 -14.62 2.77 3.72
C PRO A 368 -15.36 1.77 2.82
N CYS A 369 -14.66 0.98 2.01
CA CYS A 369 -15.25 0.09 1.01
C CYS A 369 -15.59 -1.30 1.59
N LEU A 370 -16.44 -2.04 0.86
CA LEU A 370 -16.79 -3.42 1.19
C LEU A 370 -15.58 -4.36 1.01
N SER A 371 -15.63 -5.53 1.65
CA SER A 371 -14.51 -6.49 1.66
C SER A 371 -14.10 -7.04 0.28
N ASN A 372 -14.94 -6.87 -0.76
CA ASN A 372 -14.66 -7.25 -2.14
C ASN A 372 -14.31 -6.06 -3.05
N GLN A 373 -14.10 -4.89 -2.46
CA GLN A 373 -13.81 -3.65 -3.16
C GLN A 373 -12.49 -3.05 -2.67
N LEU A 374 -11.73 -2.50 -3.60
CA LEU A 374 -10.55 -1.68 -3.34
C LEU A 374 -10.98 -0.24 -3.14
N CYS A 375 -10.38 0.42 -2.15
CA CYS A 375 -10.51 1.86 -1.99
C CYS A 375 -9.39 2.56 -2.76
N GLU A 376 -9.77 3.46 -3.65
CA GLU A 376 -8.84 4.31 -4.40
C GLU A 376 -9.10 5.78 -4.09
N VAL A 377 -8.06 6.59 -4.14
CA VAL A 377 -8.21 8.04 -4.03
C VAL A 377 -8.95 8.56 -5.27
N ASN A 378 -9.98 9.37 -5.05
CA ASN A 378 -10.72 9.98 -6.15
C ASN A 378 -9.91 11.12 -6.78
N ARG A 379 -9.11 10.77 -7.80
CA ARG A 379 -8.31 11.73 -8.58
C ARG A 379 -9.01 12.15 -9.89
N LYS A 380 -10.24 11.68 -10.13
CA LYS A 380 -11.01 12.00 -11.35
C LYS A 380 -11.86 13.26 -11.19
N GLY A 381 -12.00 13.76 -9.95
CA GLY A 381 -12.91 14.84 -9.64
C GLY A 381 -14.37 14.38 -9.71
N CYS A 382 -15.29 15.34 -9.57
CA CYS A 382 -16.73 15.08 -9.58
C CYS A 382 -17.44 16.13 -10.43
N GLN A 383 -18.63 15.78 -10.93
CA GLN A 383 -19.45 16.73 -11.67
C GLN A 383 -20.00 17.83 -10.75
N PRO A 384 -20.22 19.05 -11.26
CA PRO A 384 -20.86 20.12 -10.50
C PRO A 384 -22.23 19.68 -9.96
N GLY A 385 -22.43 19.78 -8.65
CA GLY A 385 -23.70 19.44 -7.98
C GLY A 385 -23.83 18.02 -7.45
N GLN A 386 -22.80 17.16 -7.56
CA GLN A 386 -22.72 15.88 -6.85
C GLN A 386 -21.85 15.98 -5.60
N ASP A 387 -22.19 15.21 -4.56
CA ASP A 387 -21.34 15.05 -3.37
C ASP A 387 -20.04 14.37 -3.76
N CYS A 388 -18.93 15.11 -3.70
CA CYS A 388 -17.63 14.62 -4.13
C CYS A 388 -16.91 13.90 -3.01
N LEU A 389 -17.06 12.57 -2.95
CA LEU A 389 -16.28 11.77 -2.03
C LEU A 389 -14.79 11.76 -2.45
N PRO A 390 -13.85 11.84 -1.49
CA PRO A 390 -12.42 11.83 -1.77
C PRO A 390 -11.87 10.43 -2.13
N TYR A 391 -12.74 9.42 -2.22
CA TYR A 391 -12.40 8.05 -2.58
C TYR A 391 -13.42 7.44 -3.57
N LEU A 392 -13.00 6.36 -4.22
CA LEU A 392 -13.81 5.49 -5.08
C LEU A 392 -13.68 4.05 -4.58
N CYS A 393 -14.80 3.32 -4.53
CA CYS A 393 -14.79 1.89 -4.25
C CYS A 393 -14.92 1.13 -5.57
N VAL A 394 -13.85 0.44 -5.96
CA VAL A 394 -13.76 -0.30 -7.23
C VAL A 394 -13.72 -1.80 -6.96
N PRO A 395 -14.38 -2.63 -7.79
CA PRO A 395 -14.28 -4.08 -7.65
C PRO A 395 -12.83 -4.55 -7.88
N GLY A 396 -12.48 -5.69 -7.28
CA GLY A 396 -11.19 -6.32 -7.47
C GLY A 396 -11.26 -7.84 -7.47
N CYS A 397 -10.18 -8.48 -7.90
CA CYS A 397 -10.02 -9.93 -7.86
C CYS A 397 -9.17 -10.36 -6.68
N LYS A 398 -9.54 -11.47 -6.04
CA LYS A 398 -8.69 -12.15 -5.06
C LYS A 398 -7.48 -12.78 -5.76
N LEU A 399 -6.32 -12.74 -5.11
CA LEU A 399 -5.11 -13.46 -5.54
C LEU A 399 -5.26 -14.97 -5.28
N CYS A 400 -6.05 -15.64 -6.12
CA CYS A 400 -6.53 -17.02 -5.94
C CYS A 400 -7.61 -17.18 -4.86
N GLU A 401 -8.18 -18.38 -4.73
CA GLU A 401 -9.47 -18.64 -4.08
C GLU A 401 -9.48 -18.43 -2.57
N ALA A 402 -8.33 -18.53 -1.90
CA ALA A 402 -8.20 -18.36 -0.45
C ALA A 402 -7.60 -17.01 -0.03
N SER A 403 -7.13 -16.19 -0.98
CA SER A 403 -6.53 -14.91 -0.62
C SER A 403 -7.60 -13.85 -0.33
N GLU A 404 -7.37 -13.04 0.69
CA GLU A 404 -8.15 -11.81 0.96
C GLU A 404 -7.50 -10.56 0.33
N PHE A 405 -6.32 -10.71 -0.28
CA PHE A 405 -5.66 -9.63 -0.98
C PHE A 405 -6.31 -9.41 -2.35
N LEU A 406 -6.72 -8.17 -2.62
CA LEU A 406 -7.42 -7.78 -3.84
C LEU A 406 -6.52 -7.01 -4.81
N VAL A 407 -6.73 -7.23 -6.10
CA VAL A 407 -6.12 -6.46 -7.20
C VAL A 407 -7.18 -5.84 -8.09
N HIS A 408 -6.84 -4.70 -8.70
CA HIS A 408 -7.75 -3.93 -9.54
C HIS A 408 -8.23 -4.72 -10.77
N THR A 409 -9.48 -4.53 -11.20
CA THR A 409 -10.01 -5.12 -12.44
C THR A 409 -9.16 -4.73 -13.66
N GLU A 410 -8.98 -5.65 -14.61
CA GLU A 410 -8.08 -5.52 -15.77
C GLU A 410 -6.58 -5.46 -15.41
N ALA A 411 -6.20 -5.54 -14.13
CA ALA A 411 -4.79 -5.64 -13.75
C ALA A 411 -4.22 -6.98 -14.21
N ARG A 412 -2.96 -6.93 -14.65
CA ARG A 412 -2.19 -8.13 -14.98
C ARG A 412 -1.26 -8.47 -13.84
N ILE A 413 -1.39 -9.69 -13.35
CA ILE A 413 -0.74 -10.13 -12.13
C ILE A 413 0.10 -11.37 -12.42
N GLN A 414 1.33 -11.35 -11.96
CA GLN A 414 2.21 -12.49 -11.88
C GLN A 414 1.87 -13.29 -10.60
N VAL A 415 1.42 -14.53 -10.77
CA VAL A 415 1.07 -15.44 -9.67
C VAL A 415 2.00 -16.66 -9.66
N PRO A 416 2.42 -17.17 -8.49
CA PRO A 416 3.22 -18.40 -8.44
C PRO A 416 2.42 -19.61 -8.93
N THR A 417 3.07 -20.54 -9.64
CA THR A 417 2.41 -21.77 -10.11
C THR A 417 2.17 -22.77 -8.97
N ARG A 418 1.01 -23.46 -8.98
CA ARG A 418 0.69 -24.48 -7.97
C ARG A 418 1.62 -25.68 -8.09
N GLY A 419 2.35 -26.01 -7.02
CA GLY A 419 3.32 -27.12 -7.02
C GLY A 419 4.52 -26.92 -7.94
N GLY A 420 4.70 -25.72 -8.50
CA GLY A 420 5.83 -25.38 -9.36
C GLY A 420 7.11 -25.15 -8.56
N GLN A 421 8.25 -25.24 -9.25
CA GLN A 421 9.54 -24.89 -8.65
C GLN A 421 9.61 -23.39 -8.31
N PRO A 422 10.40 -22.99 -7.30
CA PRO A 422 10.65 -21.58 -6.99
C PRO A 422 11.08 -20.81 -8.24
N GLY A 423 10.49 -19.64 -8.47
CA GLY A 423 10.77 -18.80 -9.63
C GLY A 423 9.88 -19.05 -10.86
N CYS A 424 9.01 -20.07 -10.83
CA CYS A 424 7.98 -20.30 -11.85
C CYS A 424 6.69 -19.52 -11.54
N HIS A 425 6.16 -18.82 -12.54
CA HIS A 425 4.98 -17.99 -12.40
C HIS A 425 4.08 -18.08 -13.65
N GLU A 426 2.82 -17.74 -13.46
CA GLU A 426 1.84 -17.49 -14.51
C GLU A 426 1.46 -16.02 -14.51
N LEU A 427 1.18 -15.49 -15.71
CA LEU A 427 0.61 -14.17 -15.89
C LEU A 427 -0.90 -14.30 -16.08
N CYS A 428 -1.68 -13.80 -15.14
CA CYS A 428 -3.14 -13.79 -15.19
C CYS A 428 -3.69 -12.36 -15.30
N VAL A 429 -4.92 -12.23 -15.77
CA VAL A 429 -5.66 -10.96 -15.83
C VAL A 429 -6.80 -11.00 -14.82
N CYS A 430 -6.98 -9.94 -14.03
CA CYS A 430 -8.16 -9.80 -13.19
C CYS A 430 -9.39 -9.49 -14.07
N GLY A 431 -10.26 -10.47 -14.28
CA GLY A 431 -11.44 -10.35 -15.11
C GLY A 431 -12.61 -9.63 -14.41
N GLN A 432 -13.64 -9.29 -15.19
CA GLN A 432 -14.86 -8.65 -14.68
C GLN A 432 -15.67 -9.54 -13.74
N SER A 433 -15.42 -10.86 -13.74
CA SER A 433 -16.02 -11.82 -12.82
C SER A 433 -15.53 -11.69 -11.37
N GLY A 434 -14.51 -10.85 -11.13
CA GLY A 434 -13.83 -10.75 -9.83
C GLY A 434 -12.87 -11.92 -9.57
N ARG A 435 -12.47 -12.66 -10.62
CA ARG A 435 -11.49 -13.74 -10.56
C ARG A 435 -10.33 -13.52 -11.52
N LEU A 436 -9.21 -14.16 -11.23
CA LEU A 436 -8.08 -14.23 -12.16
C LEU A 436 -8.44 -15.17 -13.32
N GLU A 437 -8.25 -14.68 -14.54
CA GLU A 437 -8.60 -15.32 -15.81
C GLU A 437 -7.45 -15.18 -16.81
N SER A 438 -7.54 -15.88 -17.95
CA SER A 438 -6.59 -15.76 -19.06
C SER A 438 -5.12 -15.94 -18.64
N CYS A 439 -4.86 -16.92 -17.77
CA CYS A 439 -3.52 -17.21 -17.26
C CYS A 439 -2.62 -17.84 -18.35
N SER A 440 -1.39 -17.34 -18.47
CA SER A 440 -0.36 -17.86 -19.38
C SER A 440 0.95 -18.09 -18.64
N GLU A 441 1.58 -19.24 -18.85
CA GLU A 441 2.86 -19.58 -18.22
C GLU A 441 3.97 -18.59 -18.62
N MET A 442 4.78 -18.21 -17.63
CA MET A 442 6.00 -17.43 -17.84
C MET A 442 7.23 -18.35 -17.80
N PRO A 443 8.34 -17.98 -18.49
CA PRO A 443 9.62 -18.66 -18.33
C PRO A 443 10.06 -18.68 -16.87
N CYS A 444 10.32 -19.86 -16.31
CA CYS A 444 10.81 -19.99 -14.95
C CYS A 444 12.20 -19.36 -14.79
N VAL A 445 12.41 -18.68 -13.67
CA VAL A 445 13.70 -18.10 -13.30
C VAL A 445 14.40 -19.03 -12.32
N ASP A 446 15.66 -19.39 -12.60
CA ASP A 446 16.45 -20.20 -11.68
C ASP A 446 16.95 -19.33 -10.52
N THR A 447 16.26 -19.41 -9.39
CA THR A 447 16.58 -18.66 -8.17
C THR A 447 17.75 -19.26 -7.37
N SER A 448 18.24 -20.46 -7.75
CA SER A 448 19.37 -21.11 -7.07
C SER A 448 20.72 -20.51 -7.49
N LYS A 449 20.76 -19.87 -8.67
CA LYS A 449 21.96 -19.22 -9.18
C LYS A 449 22.31 -17.98 -8.35
N THR A 450 23.54 -17.98 -7.86
CA THR A 450 24.15 -16.85 -7.14
C THR A 450 25.05 -16.05 -8.07
N CYS A 451 25.09 -14.75 -7.92
CA CYS A 451 26.04 -13.89 -8.60
C CYS A 451 27.37 -13.84 -7.84
N THR A 452 28.48 -13.77 -8.56
CA THR A 452 29.82 -13.64 -7.97
C THR A 452 30.32 -12.22 -8.20
N VAL A 453 30.50 -11.45 -7.12
CA VAL A 453 30.99 -10.08 -7.16
C VAL A 453 32.26 -10.00 -6.31
N GLY A 454 33.42 -9.87 -6.97
CA GLY A 454 34.71 -10.00 -6.30
C GLY A 454 34.84 -11.37 -5.62
N ALA A 455 35.04 -11.38 -4.30
CA ALA A 455 35.13 -12.60 -3.50
C ALA A 455 33.78 -13.03 -2.86
N GLN A 456 32.72 -12.24 -2.99
CA GLN A 456 31.44 -12.48 -2.33
C GLN A 456 30.41 -13.11 -3.27
N ARG A 457 29.70 -14.12 -2.78
CA ARG A 457 28.54 -14.71 -3.47
C ARG A 457 27.27 -14.01 -2.98
N ARG A 458 26.44 -13.60 -3.94
CA ARG A 458 25.18 -12.88 -3.69
C ARG A 458 24.02 -13.73 -4.19
N ASN A 459 23.01 -13.92 -3.34
CA ASN A 459 21.83 -14.73 -3.68
C ASN A 459 20.94 -13.97 -4.67
N HIS A 460 20.11 -14.71 -5.43
CA HIS A 460 19.07 -14.11 -6.27
C HIS A 460 18.20 -13.13 -5.45
N GLY A 461 17.89 -11.97 -6.04
CA GLY A 461 17.09 -10.92 -5.42
C GLY A 461 17.83 -10.03 -4.42
N THR A 462 19.12 -10.28 -4.16
CA THR A 462 19.90 -9.40 -3.28
C THR A 462 20.40 -8.17 -4.03
N SER A 463 20.09 -6.99 -3.50
CA SER A 463 20.60 -5.70 -3.96
C SER A 463 21.84 -5.29 -3.17
N PHE A 464 22.73 -4.55 -3.82
CA PHE A 464 23.97 -4.04 -3.22
C PHE A 464 24.52 -2.88 -4.06
N MET A 465 25.39 -2.07 -3.45
CA MET A 465 26.08 -0.98 -4.15
C MET A 465 27.44 -1.45 -4.69
N MET A 466 27.73 -1.13 -5.95
CA MET A 466 29.09 -1.15 -6.50
C MET A 466 29.56 0.29 -6.73
N GLY A 467 30.32 0.83 -5.79
CA GLY A 467 30.60 2.27 -5.76
C GLY A 467 29.30 3.04 -5.55
N CYS A 468 28.93 3.86 -6.53
CA CYS A 468 27.66 4.62 -6.57
C CYS A 468 26.56 3.95 -7.42
N GLN A 469 26.83 2.79 -8.03
CA GLN A 469 25.85 2.07 -8.84
C GLN A 469 25.03 1.13 -7.95
N LEU A 470 23.72 1.31 -7.96
CA LEU A 470 22.79 0.31 -7.45
C LEU A 470 22.79 -0.92 -8.36
N CYS A 471 23.03 -2.09 -7.78
CA CYS A 471 23.04 -3.38 -8.47
C CYS A 471 22.12 -4.40 -7.79
N SER A 472 21.67 -5.39 -8.54
CA SER A 472 20.90 -6.53 -8.02
C SER A 472 21.30 -7.82 -8.73
N CYS A 473 21.34 -8.91 -7.97
CA CYS A 473 21.61 -10.24 -8.50
C CYS A 473 20.32 -10.88 -9.02
N PHE A 474 20.27 -11.21 -10.31
CA PHE A 474 19.13 -11.86 -10.94
C PHE A 474 19.55 -13.13 -11.68
N SER A 475 19.32 -14.29 -11.06
CA SER A 475 19.53 -15.62 -11.67
C SER A 475 20.97 -15.85 -12.16
N GLY A 476 21.94 -15.33 -11.41
CA GLY A 476 23.37 -15.41 -11.75
C GLY A 476 23.91 -14.20 -12.49
N ASP A 477 23.04 -13.35 -13.04
CA ASP A 477 23.42 -12.12 -13.72
C ASP A 477 23.41 -10.93 -12.76
N VAL A 478 24.47 -10.11 -12.82
CA VAL A 478 24.56 -8.86 -12.08
C VAL A 478 24.00 -7.74 -12.95
N LEU A 479 22.90 -7.15 -12.52
CA LEU A 479 22.24 -6.04 -13.20
C LEU A 479 22.49 -4.76 -12.40
N CYS A 480 23.08 -3.74 -13.02
CA CYS A 480 23.45 -2.49 -12.37
C CYS A 480 22.89 -1.27 -13.11
N SER A 481 22.67 -0.19 -12.37
CA SER A 481 22.49 1.15 -12.93
C SER A 481 23.72 1.57 -13.74
N LYS A 482 23.53 2.41 -14.76
CA LYS A 482 24.61 2.86 -15.66
C LYS A 482 25.28 4.16 -15.19
N ARG A 483 25.21 4.47 -13.90
CA ARG A 483 25.79 5.70 -13.33
C ARG A 483 27.31 5.68 -13.43
N GLN A 484 27.89 6.81 -13.83
CA GLN A 484 29.34 6.96 -13.78
C GLN A 484 29.76 7.39 -12.38
N CYS A 485 30.50 6.53 -11.68
CA CYS A 485 30.98 6.82 -10.33
C CYS A 485 32.37 7.45 -10.38
N LEU A 486 32.47 8.68 -9.86
CA LEU A 486 33.77 9.26 -9.50
C LEU A 486 34.05 8.94 -8.03
N THR A 487 35.27 8.52 -7.73
CA THR A 487 35.74 8.33 -6.35
C THR A 487 36.79 9.38 -6.01
N ALA A 488 37.03 9.63 -4.71
CA ALA A 488 38.08 10.56 -4.29
C ALA A 488 39.49 10.14 -4.76
N ASP A 489 39.68 8.85 -5.08
CA ASP A 489 40.91 8.28 -5.63
C ASP A 489 40.96 8.33 -7.17
N SER A 490 39.91 8.80 -7.85
CA SER A 490 39.90 8.98 -9.30
C SER A 490 40.97 9.99 -9.71
N LEU A 491 41.67 9.71 -10.81
CA LEU A 491 42.75 10.56 -11.31
C LEU A 491 42.24 12.00 -11.52
N GLU A 492 43.07 13.03 -11.28
CA GLU A 492 42.68 14.42 -11.55
C GLU A 492 42.20 14.62 -12.99
N GLU A 493 42.73 13.86 -13.95
CA GLU A 493 42.27 13.88 -15.34
C GLU A 493 40.84 13.34 -15.52
N GLU A 494 40.42 12.35 -14.74
CA GLU A 494 39.05 11.82 -14.77
C GLU A 494 38.07 12.84 -14.20
N HIS A 495 38.46 13.51 -13.12
CA HIS A 495 37.70 14.62 -12.57
C HIS A 495 37.56 15.77 -13.58
N ARG A 496 38.62 16.10 -14.34
CA ARG A 496 38.58 17.15 -15.38
C ARG A 496 37.73 16.78 -16.60
N ARG A 497 37.60 15.49 -16.92
CA ARG A 497 36.77 15.00 -18.04
C ARG A 497 35.31 14.77 -17.63
N PHE A 498 34.99 14.87 -16.34
CA PHE A 498 33.66 14.63 -15.84
C PHE A 498 32.76 15.85 -16.05
N THR A 499 31.82 15.72 -16.97
CA THR A 499 30.84 16.76 -17.29
C THR A 499 29.54 16.64 -16.49
N GLY A 500 29.42 15.62 -15.64
CA GLY A 500 28.15 15.27 -15.00
C GLY A 500 27.17 14.49 -15.88
N LEU A 501 27.51 14.27 -17.16
CA LEU A 501 26.71 13.50 -18.12
C LEU A 501 27.33 12.12 -18.43
N PRO A 502 26.53 11.14 -18.88
CA PRO A 502 27.03 9.81 -19.22
C PRO A 502 28.17 9.84 -20.24
N CYS A 503 29.20 9.01 -20.03
CA CYS A 503 30.41 8.91 -20.86
C CYS A 503 31.23 10.22 -20.98
N GLY A 504 31.06 11.18 -20.07
CA GLY A 504 31.74 12.49 -20.14
C GLY A 504 31.31 13.34 -21.33
N CYS A 505 30.08 13.15 -21.84
CA CYS A 505 29.55 13.94 -22.94
C CYS A 505 29.41 15.43 -22.57
N ALA A 506 29.62 16.33 -23.53
CA ALA A 506 29.39 17.76 -23.33
C ALA A 506 27.92 18.06 -22.97
N ASP A 507 27.72 19.12 -22.19
CA ASP A 507 26.45 19.61 -21.66
C ASP A 507 25.63 20.44 -22.66
N GLN A 508 26.12 20.59 -23.89
CA GLN A 508 25.41 21.27 -24.98
C GLN A 508 24.12 20.53 -25.34
N PHE A 509 23.00 21.22 -25.22
CA PHE A 509 21.68 20.66 -25.50
C PHE A 509 21.36 20.71 -27.00
N VAL A 510 21.63 19.60 -27.69
CA VAL A 510 21.33 19.40 -29.11
C VAL A 510 20.54 18.09 -29.25
N PRO A 511 19.22 18.12 -28.99
CA PRO A 511 18.46 16.92 -28.71
C PRO A 511 18.34 16.00 -29.92
N VAL A 512 18.21 14.71 -29.64
CA VAL A 512 17.91 13.68 -30.63
C VAL A 512 16.74 12.82 -30.16
N CYS A 513 15.84 12.49 -31.08
CA CYS A 513 14.73 11.59 -30.84
C CYS A 513 15.10 10.16 -31.28
N ALA A 514 15.06 9.24 -30.33
CA ALA A 514 15.39 7.84 -30.53
C ALA A 514 14.16 6.97 -30.85
N GLN A 515 14.40 5.79 -31.42
CA GLN A 515 13.34 4.83 -31.81
C GLN A 515 12.54 4.26 -30.63
N ASN A 516 13.05 4.35 -29.39
CA ASN A 516 12.31 4.01 -28.18
C ASN A 516 11.32 5.12 -27.74
N GLY A 517 11.17 6.18 -28.54
CA GLY A 517 10.24 7.29 -28.27
C GLY A 517 10.75 8.32 -27.26
N ARG A 518 12.05 8.26 -26.92
CA ARG A 518 12.68 9.12 -25.93
C ARG A 518 13.58 10.17 -26.58
N THR A 519 13.54 11.39 -26.04
CA THR A 519 14.54 12.42 -26.34
C THR A 519 15.78 12.26 -25.46
N TYR A 520 16.93 12.31 -26.12
CA TYR A 520 18.24 12.39 -25.49
C TYR A 520 18.80 13.81 -25.68
N PRO A 521 19.52 14.37 -24.71
CA PRO A 521 20.01 15.74 -24.75
C PRO A 521 21.08 15.96 -25.85
N SER A 522 21.75 14.90 -26.28
CA SER A 522 22.69 14.93 -27.40
C SER A 522 22.87 13.56 -28.06
N ALA A 523 23.37 13.56 -29.30
CA ALA A 523 23.77 12.33 -29.99
C ALA A 523 24.88 11.56 -29.24
N CYS A 524 25.76 12.27 -28.52
CA CYS A 524 26.79 11.64 -27.68
C CYS A 524 26.15 10.78 -26.57
N VAL A 525 25.18 11.34 -25.84
CA VAL A 525 24.48 10.64 -24.76
C VAL A 525 23.66 9.47 -25.33
N ALA A 526 23.00 9.63 -26.48
CA ALA A 526 22.29 8.55 -27.14
C ALA A 526 23.22 7.36 -27.46
N ARG A 527 24.41 7.62 -28.03
CA ARG A 527 25.42 6.58 -28.29
C ARG A 527 25.96 5.94 -27.02
N CYS A 528 26.20 6.74 -25.99
CA CYS A 528 26.62 6.24 -24.68
C CYS A 528 25.62 5.23 -24.09
N MET A 529 24.32 5.45 -24.33
CA MET A 529 23.26 4.55 -23.88
C MET A 529 23.06 3.31 -24.76
N GLY A 530 23.90 3.13 -25.79
CA GLY A 530 23.91 1.94 -26.65
C GLY A 530 23.10 2.09 -27.94
N LEU A 531 22.70 3.31 -28.33
CA LEU A 531 22.01 3.55 -29.60
C LEU A 531 23.01 3.80 -30.75
N HIS A 532 22.71 3.24 -31.91
CA HIS A 532 23.43 3.50 -33.15
C HIS A 532 22.86 4.73 -33.88
N ASP A 533 23.64 5.35 -34.78
CA ASP A 533 23.25 6.58 -35.48
C ASP A 533 21.97 6.43 -36.34
N ASN A 534 21.63 5.21 -36.79
CA ASN A 534 20.38 4.92 -37.50
C ASN A 534 19.16 4.72 -36.58
N GLN A 535 19.38 4.70 -35.25
CA GLN A 535 18.35 4.49 -34.23
C GLN A 535 17.87 5.79 -33.58
N PHE A 536 18.37 6.94 -34.02
CA PHE A 536 17.88 8.26 -33.61
C PHE A 536 18.02 9.28 -34.73
N GLY A 537 17.50 10.49 -34.54
CA GLY A 537 17.89 11.63 -35.36
C GLY A 537 17.66 12.95 -34.65
N PHE A 538 18.13 14.04 -35.24
CA PHE A 538 18.06 15.38 -34.64
C PHE A 538 16.65 15.90 -34.37
N GLY A 539 16.54 16.73 -33.33
CA GLY A 539 15.30 17.28 -32.80
C GLY A 539 14.69 16.38 -31.72
N SER A 540 13.82 16.94 -30.89
CA SER A 540 13.13 16.21 -29.84
C SER A 540 11.99 15.34 -30.41
N CYS A 541 11.54 14.34 -29.67
CA CYS A 541 10.45 13.46 -30.10
C CYS A 541 9.11 14.18 -30.16
N ARG A 542 8.88 15.22 -29.33
CA ARG A 542 7.66 16.02 -29.43
C ARG A 542 7.57 16.88 -30.69
N ASP A 543 8.70 17.36 -31.20
CA ASP A 543 8.77 18.18 -32.43
C ASP A 543 8.44 17.38 -33.69
N ARG A 544 8.52 16.05 -33.62
CA ARG A 544 8.22 15.16 -34.74
C ARG A 544 6.74 14.81 -34.74
N ASP A 545 6.06 15.12 -35.85
CA ASP A 545 4.70 14.63 -36.08
C ASP A 545 4.74 13.20 -36.65
N PRO A 546 4.34 12.17 -35.86
CA PRO A 546 4.35 10.78 -36.32
C PRO A 546 3.31 10.53 -37.43
N CYS A 547 2.33 11.42 -37.61
CA CYS A 547 1.28 11.28 -38.60
C CYS A 547 1.58 11.99 -39.93
N SER A 548 2.65 12.78 -40.01
CA SER A 548 3.02 13.58 -41.19
C SER A 548 3.17 12.76 -42.49
N ARG A 549 3.57 11.48 -42.38
CA ARG A 549 3.74 10.57 -43.53
C ARG A 549 2.52 9.69 -43.84
N ASN A 550 1.37 9.95 -43.21
CA ASN A 550 0.15 9.14 -43.33
C ASN A 550 0.43 7.64 -43.14
N PRO A 551 0.96 7.21 -41.97
CA PRO A 551 1.37 5.83 -41.76
C PRO A 551 0.20 4.85 -41.64
N CYS A 552 -1.03 5.35 -41.50
CA CYS A 552 -2.22 4.53 -41.33
C CYS A 552 -2.82 4.07 -42.67
N PRO A 553 -3.43 2.86 -42.72
CA PRO A 553 -4.19 2.39 -43.88
C PRO A 553 -5.30 3.34 -44.32
N LYS A 554 -5.71 3.24 -45.60
CA LYS A 554 -6.84 4.00 -46.14
C LYS A 554 -8.12 3.73 -45.33
N GLY A 555 -8.85 4.79 -44.98
CA GLY A 555 -10.06 4.70 -44.16
C GLY A 555 -9.82 4.74 -42.64
N GLN A 556 -8.56 4.90 -42.21
CA GLN A 556 -8.19 5.14 -40.82
C GLN A 556 -7.54 6.52 -40.66
N ARG A 557 -7.83 7.18 -39.54
CA ARG A 557 -7.20 8.43 -39.10
C ARG A 557 -6.00 8.13 -38.22
N CYS A 558 -4.86 8.73 -38.54
CA CYS A 558 -3.69 8.71 -37.66
C CYS A 558 -3.88 9.70 -36.51
N VAL A 559 -3.60 9.27 -35.28
CA VAL A 559 -3.56 10.12 -34.09
C VAL A 559 -2.21 9.94 -33.37
N PRO A 560 -1.51 11.03 -32.99
CA PRO A 560 -0.29 10.91 -32.21
C PRO A 560 -0.57 10.23 -30.86
N ASN A 561 0.29 9.29 -30.47
CA ASN A 561 0.31 8.66 -29.15
C ASN A 561 1.76 8.48 -28.72
N ARG A 562 2.32 9.56 -28.20
CA ARG A 562 3.74 9.68 -27.82
C ARG A 562 3.98 8.88 -26.54
N ARG A 563 4.99 8.01 -26.57
CA ARG A 563 5.29 7.10 -25.46
C ARG A 563 6.76 6.71 -25.45
N VAL A 564 7.31 6.55 -24.24
CA VAL A 564 8.66 6.02 -24.03
C VAL A 564 8.53 4.53 -23.72
N CYS A 565 9.11 3.69 -24.57
CA CYS A 565 9.08 2.23 -24.41
C CYS A 565 10.30 1.71 -23.63
N LEU A 566 10.05 0.74 -22.75
CA LEU A 566 11.03 0.03 -21.93
C LEU A 566 11.47 -1.30 -22.56
N THR A 567 10.80 -1.74 -23.61
CA THR A 567 11.12 -2.99 -24.31
C THR A 567 12.12 -2.75 -25.44
N SER A 568 12.75 -3.83 -25.92
CA SER A 568 13.58 -3.80 -27.12
C SER A 568 12.77 -3.32 -28.32
N PHE A 569 13.09 -2.14 -28.85
CA PHE A 569 12.39 -1.57 -30.01
C PHE A 569 12.66 -2.32 -31.32
N ALA A 570 13.69 -3.19 -31.35
CA ALA A 570 13.96 -4.07 -32.48
C ALA A 570 12.95 -5.22 -32.59
N GLU A 571 12.49 -5.75 -31.45
CA GLU A 571 11.50 -6.84 -31.38
C GLU A 571 10.07 -6.29 -31.23
N TYR A 572 9.91 -5.21 -30.47
CA TYR A 572 8.62 -4.61 -30.11
C TYR A 572 8.62 -3.14 -30.55
N PRO A 573 8.22 -2.83 -31.80
CA PRO A 573 8.27 -1.47 -32.33
C PRO A 573 7.53 -0.46 -31.46
N CYS A 574 8.22 0.60 -31.03
CA CYS A 574 7.65 1.65 -30.18
C CYS A 574 6.84 2.66 -31.00
N LYS A 575 5.63 2.25 -31.43
CA LYS A 575 4.75 3.09 -32.25
C LYS A 575 4.35 4.38 -31.51
N GLN A 576 4.63 5.52 -32.13
CA GLN A 576 4.32 6.86 -31.60
C GLN A 576 2.95 7.40 -32.07
N TYR A 577 2.13 6.56 -32.70
CA TYR A 577 0.80 6.90 -33.20
C TYR A 577 -0.12 5.69 -33.11
N ASP A 578 -1.42 5.95 -33.08
CA ASP A 578 -2.46 4.94 -33.27
C ASP A 578 -3.27 5.24 -34.54
N CYS A 579 -3.85 4.21 -35.13
CA CYS A 579 -4.73 4.32 -36.29
C CYS A 579 -6.17 4.03 -35.86
N LEU A 580 -7.03 5.04 -35.96
CA LEU A 580 -8.44 4.95 -35.60
C LEU A 580 -9.30 4.78 -36.85
N SER A 581 -10.22 3.81 -36.85
CA SER A 581 -11.18 3.64 -37.94
C SER A 581 -12.11 4.84 -38.09
N ASN A 582 -12.53 5.22 -39.30
CA ASN A 582 -13.47 6.34 -39.45
C ASN A 582 -14.89 6.07 -38.91
N SER A 583 -15.20 4.83 -38.53
CA SER A 583 -16.52 4.37 -38.06
C SER A 583 -16.49 3.83 -36.62
N PHE A 584 -15.88 4.53 -35.67
CA PHE A 584 -15.94 4.13 -34.26
C PHE A 584 -17.17 4.71 -33.55
N THR A 585 -17.77 3.87 -32.70
CA THR A 585 -18.84 4.29 -31.78
C THR A 585 -18.18 4.69 -30.46
N CYS A 586 -18.36 5.93 -30.02
CA CYS A 586 -17.87 6.37 -28.73
C CYS A 586 -18.92 6.13 -27.64
N ASP A 587 -18.50 5.53 -26.53
CA ASP A 587 -19.31 5.49 -25.34
C ASP A 587 -19.40 6.89 -24.74
N LYS A 588 -20.63 7.40 -24.59
CA LYS A 588 -20.90 8.72 -23.99
C LYS A 588 -20.96 8.66 -22.47
N SER A 589 -21.05 7.46 -21.89
CA SER A 589 -21.11 7.25 -20.44
C SER A 589 -19.73 7.22 -19.79
N GLN A 590 -18.68 6.94 -20.55
CA GLN A 590 -17.29 7.01 -20.09
C GLN A 590 -16.85 8.48 -19.97
N LEU A 591 -16.64 8.92 -18.73
CA LEU A 591 -16.17 10.26 -18.40
C LEU A 591 -14.66 10.22 -18.12
N ASP A 592 -13.89 10.81 -19.04
CA ASP A 592 -12.45 11.04 -18.90
C ASP A 592 -12.13 12.35 -19.64
N PRO A 593 -12.41 13.51 -18.99
CA PRO A 593 -12.46 14.79 -19.68
C PRO A 593 -11.15 15.09 -20.39
N VAL A 594 -11.23 15.77 -21.53
CA VAL A 594 -10.07 16.16 -22.33
C VAL A 594 -10.27 17.57 -22.86
N CYS A 595 -9.24 18.39 -22.76
CA CYS A 595 -9.25 19.74 -23.31
C CYS A 595 -8.66 19.71 -24.73
N ASP A 596 -9.35 20.31 -25.70
CA ASP A 596 -8.84 20.47 -27.07
C ASP A 596 -7.92 21.70 -27.20
N THR A 597 -7.23 21.82 -28.33
CA THR A 597 -6.30 22.95 -28.61
C THR A 597 -7.00 24.31 -28.74
N ALA A 598 -8.32 24.35 -28.80
CA ALA A 598 -9.12 25.58 -28.80
C ALA A 598 -9.68 25.91 -27.39
N GLY A 599 -9.28 25.17 -26.34
CA GLY A 599 -9.76 25.36 -24.98
C GLY A 599 -11.18 24.85 -24.75
N VAL A 600 -11.69 23.95 -25.61
CA VAL A 600 -13.02 23.35 -25.48
C VAL A 600 -12.90 22.00 -24.79
N GLU A 601 -13.68 21.82 -23.72
CA GLU A 601 -13.73 20.56 -22.99
C GLU A 601 -14.61 19.52 -23.73
N HIS A 602 -14.14 18.28 -23.75
CA HIS A 602 -14.86 17.12 -24.25
C HIS A 602 -14.95 16.05 -23.16
N ALA A 603 -16.05 15.28 -23.15
CA ALA A 603 -16.29 14.26 -22.13
C ALA A 603 -15.30 13.10 -22.15
N ASN A 604 -14.76 12.75 -23.33
CA ASN A 604 -13.68 11.78 -23.48
C ASN A 604 -12.92 11.96 -24.80
N LEU A 605 -11.73 11.36 -24.88
CA LEU A 605 -10.84 11.40 -26.04
C LEU A 605 -11.49 10.87 -27.33
N CYS A 606 -12.32 9.82 -27.23
CA CYS A 606 -13.02 9.27 -28.38
C CYS A 606 -13.94 10.32 -29.02
N LEU A 607 -14.77 10.99 -28.21
CA LEU A 607 -15.69 12.04 -28.67
C LEU A 607 -14.95 13.25 -29.24
N LEU A 608 -13.79 13.60 -28.70
CA LEU A 608 -12.92 14.63 -29.27
C LEU A 608 -12.48 14.25 -30.68
N TYR A 609 -11.97 13.02 -30.88
CA TYR A 609 -11.57 12.55 -32.20
C TYR A 609 -12.74 12.40 -33.17
N GLN A 610 -13.92 11.96 -32.71
CA GLN A 610 -15.13 11.89 -33.53
C GLN A 610 -15.50 13.26 -34.11
N ARG A 611 -15.26 14.34 -33.36
CA ARG A 611 -15.52 15.74 -33.75
C ARG A 611 -14.41 16.35 -34.62
N GLY A 612 -13.40 15.58 -35.01
CA GLY A 612 -12.29 16.09 -35.83
C GLY A 612 -11.33 17.02 -35.07
N LYS A 613 -11.44 17.12 -33.75
CA LYS A 613 -10.60 17.99 -32.92
C LYS A 613 -9.25 17.35 -32.61
N THR A 614 -8.34 18.12 -32.02
CA THR A 614 -7.01 17.70 -31.58
C THR A 614 -6.87 17.93 -30.08
N PRO A 615 -6.41 16.93 -29.31
CA PRO A 615 -6.27 17.08 -27.87
C PRO A 615 -5.12 18.04 -27.56
N ALA A 616 -5.35 18.94 -26.60
CA ALA A 616 -4.29 19.72 -25.95
C ALA A 616 -3.70 18.94 -24.78
N TYR A 617 -4.56 18.43 -23.89
CA TYR A 617 -4.16 17.64 -22.72
C TYR A 617 -5.36 16.89 -22.11
N MET A 618 -5.08 15.81 -21.37
CA MET A 618 -6.11 15.06 -20.63
C MET A 618 -6.47 15.78 -19.32
N GLY A 619 -7.76 15.79 -18.98
CA GLY A 619 -8.33 16.50 -17.84
C GLY A 619 -9.26 17.63 -18.25
N HIS A 620 -9.85 18.29 -17.25
CA HIS A 620 -10.70 19.46 -17.45
C HIS A 620 -9.93 20.65 -18.02
N CYS A 621 -10.61 21.48 -18.81
CA CYS A 621 -10.00 22.72 -19.31
C CYS A 621 -9.69 23.68 -18.14
N GLN A 622 -8.47 24.22 -18.10
CA GLN A 622 -7.94 25.08 -17.06
C GLN A 622 -7.69 26.46 -17.66
N GLU A 623 -8.16 27.51 -16.99
CA GLU A 623 -7.99 28.88 -17.47
C GLU A 623 -6.50 29.24 -17.63
N ALA A 624 -5.65 28.78 -16.71
CA ALA A 624 -4.20 28.99 -16.76
C ALA A 624 -3.52 28.37 -17.99
N CYS A 625 -4.19 27.47 -18.70
CA CYS A 625 -3.68 26.77 -19.87
C CYS A 625 -4.39 27.18 -21.18
N GLY A 626 -5.23 28.23 -21.14
CA GLY A 626 -5.90 28.76 -22.33
C GLY A 626 -4.95 29.46 -23.32
N THR A 627 -3.81 29.99 -22.84
CA THR A 627 -2.76 30.58 -23.68
C THR A 627 -1.50 29.71 -23.68
N PRO A 628 -0.95 29.34 -24.84
CA PRO A 628 0.30 28.59 -24.91
C PRO A 628 1.45 29.35 -24.25
N TRP A 629 1.98 28.78 -23.17
CA TRP A 629 3.19 29.24 -22.50
C TRP A 629 4.14 28.05 -22.33
N PRO A 630 5.14 27.91 -23.22
CA PRO A 630 5.95 26.70 -23.26
C PRO A 630 6.72 26.46 -21.96
N VAL A 631 6.89 25.18 -21.62
CA VAL A 631 7.69 24.73 -20.48
C VAL A 631 8.58 23.55 -20.87
N CYS A 632 9.76 23.46 -20.24
CA CYS A 632 10.61 22.30 -20.36
C CYS A 632 10.21 21.28 -19.28
N GLY A 633 9.91 20.05 -19.68
CA GLY A 633 9.70 18.94 -18.76
C GLY A 633 11.02 18.33 -18.32
N GLN A 634 11.04 17.71 -17.14
CA GLN A 634 12.23 17.02 -16.62
C GLN A 634 12.68 15.81 -17.47
N ASN A 635 11.85 15.39 -18.42
CA ASN A 635 12.19 14.40 -19.45
C ASN A 635 12.97 15.00 -20.63
N GLY A 636 13.29 16.30 -20.62
CA GLY A 636 14.00 17.00 -21.69
C GLY A 636 13.13 17.35 -22.91
N GLU A 637 11.81 17.30 -22.77
CA GLU A 637 10.87 17.65 -23.84
C GLU A 637 10.19 18.99 -23.60
N THR A 638 9.88 19.71 -24.69
CA THR A 638 9.14 20.97 -24.62
C THR A 638 7.64 20.73 -24.73
N TYR A 639 6.90 21.29 -23.79
CA TYR A 639 5.44 21.30 -23.72
C TYR A 639 4.90 22.68 -24.04
N ASN A 640 3.71 22.79 -24.63
CA ASN A 640 3.09 24.07 -24.95
C ASN A 640 2.51 24.75 -23.71
N THR A 641 2.13 23.98 -22.68
CA THR A 641 1.60 24.47 -21.41
C THR A 641 2.01 23.53 -20.27
N VAL A 642 1.89 24.02 -19.03
CA VAL A 642 2.05 23.20 -17.81
C VAL A 642 1.03 22.06 -17.75
N CYS A 643 -0.22 22.29 -18.18
CA CYS A 643 -1.25 21.26 -18.19
C CYS A 643 -0.91 20.09 -19.11
N GLU A 644 -0.30 20.36 -20.26
CA GLU A 644 0.15 19.32 -21.19
C GLU A 644 1.28 18.46 -20.59
N ALA A 645 2.22 19.09 -19.86
CA ALA A 645 3.27 18.36 -19.15
C ALA A 645 2.69 17.45 -18.06
N TYR A 646 1.79 17.99 -17.24
CA TYR A 646 1.17 17.23 -16.16
C TYR A 646 0.23 16.14 -16.65
N SER A 647 -0.49 16.33 -17.76
CA SER A 647 -1.30 15.27 -18.36
C SER A 647 -0.45 14.10 -18.85
N ASP A 648 0.76 14.39 -19.35
CA ASP A 648 1.76 13.39 -19.75
C ASP A 648 2.52 12.81 -18.54
N ARG A 649 2.16 13.21 -17.30
CA ARG A 649 2.80 12.79 -16.04
C ARG A 649 4.28 13.18 -15.94
N VAL A 650 4.62 14.34 -16.49
CA VAL A 650 5.96 14.91 -16.45
C VAL A 650 5.96 16.20 -15.63
N ALA A 651 6.82 16.24 -14.60
CA ALA A 651 7.03 17.45 -13.82
C ALA A 651 7.77 18.50 -14.65
N VAL A 652 7.46 19.77 -14.42
CA VAL A 652 8.10 20.91 -15.09
C VAL A 652 9.48 21.14 -14.46
N ASP A 653 10.49 21.32 -15.32
CA ASP A 653 11.84 21.71 -14.93
C ASP A 653 11.93 23.24 -14.87
N TYR A 654 11.64 23.93 -15.98
CA TYR A 654 11.65 25.40 -16.06
C TYR A 654 10.71 25.93 -17.15
N HIS A 655 10.41 27.23 -17.07
CA HIS A 655 9.61 27.93 -18.08
C HIS A 655 10.43 28.21 -19.34
N GLY A 656 9.78 28.14 -20.50
CA GLY A 656 10.40 28.26 -21.81
C GLY A 656 10.64 26.91 -22.48
N ARG A 657 11.32 26.93 -23.63
CA ARG A 657 11.67 25.69 -24.35
C ARG A 657 12.90 25.05 -23.72
N CYS A 658 13.03 23.74 -23.84
CA CYS A 658 14.22 23.05 -23.37
C CYS A 658 15.47 23.53 -24.14
N GLN A 659 16.48 23.95 -23.39
CA GLN A 659 17.73 24.51 -23.91
C GLN A 659 18.98 24.07 -23.12
N ALA A 660 18.80 23.31 -22.04
CA ALA A 660 19.85 22.89 -21.13
C ALA A 660 19.52 21.51 -20.54
N VAL A 661 20.56 20.83 -20.05
CA VAL A 661 20.47 19.54 -19.34
C VAL A 661 21.31 19.60 -18.07
N GLY A 662 20.76 19.06 -16.98
CA GLY A 662 21.45 18.97 -15.70
C GLY A 662 22.36 17.74 -15.57
N ALA A 663 23.12 17.70 -14.49
CA ALA A 663 23.97 16.56 -14.17
C ALA A 663 23.16 15.34 -13.67
N VAL A 664 23.76 14.16 -13.75
CA VAL A 664 23.23 12.90 -13.19
C VAL A 664 23.82 12.58 -11.82
N SER A 665 25.04 13.08 -11.60
CA SER A 665 25.86 12.78 -10.42
C SER A 665 25.65 13.81 -9.31
N GLU A 666 25.86 13.35 -8.07
CA GLU A 666 25.82 14.17 -6.86
C GLU A 666 26.96 15.20 -6.82
N TYR A 667 28.05 14.95 -7.55
CA TYR A 667 29.12 15.91 -7.75
C TYR A 667 28.72 16.88 -8.85
N THR A 668 28.60 18.16 -8.50
CA THR A 668 28.23 19.26 -9.38
C THR A 668 29.47 19.94 -9.95
N PRO A 669 30.04 19.51 -11.10
CA PRO A 669 30.70 20.47 -11.95
C PRO A 669 29.65 21.45 -12.52
N ASP A 670 30.11 22.62 -12.96
CA ASP A 670 29.27 23.61 -13.66
C ASP A 670 28.44 22.92 -14.74
N SER A 671 27.16 22.70 -14.46
CA SER A 671 26.23 22.09 -15.42
C SER A 671 25.79 23.12 -16.46
N GLY A 672 25.32 22.66 -17.62
CA GLY A 672 24.78 23.52 -18.69
C GLY A 672 23.55 24.34 -18.29
N CYS A 673 23.11 24.25 -17.04
CA CYS A 673 21.93 24.92 -16.47
C CYS A 673 22.19 26.36 -16.00
N ASN A 674 23.40 26.90 -16.11
CA ASN A 674 23.71 28.27 -15.64
C ASN A 674 22.82 29.36 -16.24
N ALA A 675 22.31 29.16 -17.47
CA ALA A 675 21.42 30.09 -18.15
C ALA A 675 19.92 29.82 -17.87
N VAL A 676 19.59 28.80 -17.09
CA VAL A 676 18.20 28.41 -16.75
C VAL A 676 17.72 29.20 -15.55
N HIS A 677 16.52 29.76 -15.66
CA HIS A 677 15.83 30.38 -14.54
C HIS A 677 14.83 29.38 -13.93
N CYS A 678 15.14 28.90 -12.72
CA CYS A 678 14.30 27.91 -12.07
C CYS A 678 13.04 28.50 -11.45
N PRO A 679 11.91 27.77 -11.51
CA PRO A 679 10.71 28.15 -10.77
C PRO A 679 11.01 28.29 -9.28
N PRO A 680 10.35 29.22 -8.57
CA PRO A 680 10.50 29.33 -7.12
C PRO A 680 9.99 28.06 -6.44
N LEU A 681 10.70 27.62 -5.39
CA LEU A 681 10.24 26.50 -4.58
C LEU A 681 8.92 26.84 -3.87
N PRO A 682 8.02 25.85 -3.71
CA PRO A 682 6.72 26.08 -3.07
C PRO A 682 6.81 26.51 -1.60
N SER A 683 7.89 26.11 -0.90
CA SER A 683 8.16 26.49 0.48
C SER A 683 9.64 26.83 0.65
N LYS A 684 9.93 27.87 1.46
CA LYS A 684 11.31 28.28 1.78
C LYS A 684 12.00 27.32 2.76
N ASP A 685 11.23 26.58 3.55
CA ASP A 685 11.76 25.62 4.53
C ASP A 685 12.06 24.25 3.89
N CYS A 686 11.70 24.05 2.63
CA CYS A 686 11.98 22.83 1.90
C CYS A 686 13.43 22.81 1.41
N ASN A 687 14.19 21.82 1.88
CA ASN A 687 15.46 21.41 1.29
C ASN A 687 15.13 20.49 0.10
N PRO A 688 15.28 20.96 -1.13
CA PRO A 688 14.73 20.27 -2.29
C PRO A 688 15.69 19.19 -2.80
N ILE A 689 15.22 18.42 -3.77
CA ILE A 689 16.02 17.47 -4.54
C ILE A 689 16.07 17.89 -6.00
N THR A 690 17.16 17.56 -6.71
CA THR A 690 17.28 17.77 -8.16
C THR A 690 17.26 16.41 -8.89
N PRO A 691 16.23 16.13 -9.70
CA PRO A 691 16.16 14.88 -10.46
C PRO A 691 17.30 14.76 -11.48
N PRO A 692 17.77 13.53 -11.81
CA PRO A 692 18.89 13.35 -12.73
C PRO A 692 18.54 13.89 -14.12
N GLY A 693 19.41 14.74 -14.65
CA GLY A 693 19.23 15.40 -15.95
C GLY A 693 18.35 16.65 -15.93
N ALA A 694 17.70 16.97 -14.81
CA ALA A 694 16.94 18.21 -14.63
C ALA A 694 17.85 19.35 -14.16
N CYS A 695 17.51 20.59 -14.53
CA CYS A 695 18.24 21.78 -14.09
C CYS A 695 17.76 22.31 -12.74
N CYS A 696 16.47 22.14 -12.44
CA CYS A 696 15.83 22.83 -11.34
C CYS A 696 15.44 21.88 -10.20
N PRO A 697 15.70 22.29 -8.94
CA PRO A 697 15.32 21.52 -7.79
C PRO A 697 13.81 21.63 -7.52
N LEU A 698 13.21 20.62 -6.90
CA LEU A 698 11.81 20.64 -6.46
C LEU A 698 11.60 19.92 -5.11
N CYS A 699 10.48 20.23 -4.45
CA CYS A 699 10.03 19.57 -3.24
C CYS A 699 9.24 18.30 -3.60
N ALA A 700 9.89 17.14 -3.49
CA ALA A 700 9.32 15.85 -3.84
C ALA A 700 10.01 14.70 -3.10
N GLY A 701 9.37 13.53 -3.12
CA GLY A 701 10.04 12.25 -2.96
C GLY A 701 10.40 11.66 -4.32
N MET A 702 11.68 11.36 -4.55
CA MET A 702 12.18 10.77 -5.80
C MET A 702 12.59 9.31 -5.57
N LEU A 703 12.11 8.43 -6.44
CA LEU A 703 12.53 7.04 -6.57
C LEU A 703 13.36 6.89 -7.84
N ARG A 704 14.48 6.19 -7.73
CA ARG A 704 15.29 5.70 -8.85
C ARG A 704 15.18 4.19 -8.86
N ILE A 705 14.49 3.63 -9.85
CA ILE A 705 14.12 2.22 -9.89
C ILE A 705 15.01 1.49 -10.91
N LEU A 706 15.73 0.48 -10.42
CA LEU A 706 16.45 -0.49 -11.22
C LEU A 706 15.48 -1.60 -11.67
N TRP A 707 15.52 -1.97 -12.94
CA TRP A 707 14.56 -2.89 -13.56
C TRP A 707 15.22 -3.85 -14.53
N ASN A 708 14.54 -4.98 -14.81
CA ASN A 708 15.03 -6.02 -15.70
C ASN A 708 14.42 -5.88 -17.12
N ALA A 709 15.23 -5.45 -18.09
CA ALA A 709 14.79 -5.30 -19.48
C ALA A 709 14.40 -6.62 -20.17
N GLY A 710 15.03 -7.74 -19.80
CA GLY A 710 14.66 -9.06 -20.30
C GLY A 710 13.25 -9.46 -19.87
N GLN A 711 12.88 -9.19 -18.61
CA GLN A 711 11.52 -9.43 -18.14
C GLN A 711 10.48 -8.52 -18.81
N MET A 712 10.81 -7.26 -19.09
CA MET A 712 9.91 -6.38 -19.86
C MET A 712 9.59 -6.95 -21.25
N ASN A 713 10.58 -7.54 -21.94
CA ASN A 713 10.36 -8.19 -23.23
C ASN A 713 9.44 -9.43 -23.10
N ILE A 714 9.57 -10.21 -22.01
CA ILE A 714 8.66 -11.33 -21.72
C ILE A 714 7.23 -10.81 -21.54
N PHE A 715 7.03 -9.73 -20.78
CA PHE A 715 5.71 -9.14 -20.60
C PHE A 715 5.10 -8.64 -21.90
N ALA A 716 5.90 -8.00 -22.76
CA ALA A 716 5.45 -7.56 -24.08
C ALA A 716 5.02 -8.73 -24.96
N LYS A 717 5.81 -9.81 -24.99
CA LYS A 717 5.49 -11.04 -25.73
C LYS A 717 4.15 -11.63 -25.29
N LEU A 718 3.92 -11.71 -23.98
CA LEU A 718 2.67 -12.23 -23.42
C LEU A 718 1.49 -11.25 -23.59
N ASN A 719 1.78 -9.97 -23.79
CA ASN A 719 0.81 -8.92 -24.06
C ASN A 719 0.64 -8.64 -25.56
N HIS A 720 0.37 -9.67 -26.37
CA HIS A 720 0.11 -9.50 -27.81
C HIS A 720 1.20 -8.70 -28.55
N ASN A 721 2.45 -8.79 -28.12
CA ASN A 721 3.59 -8.04 -28.63
C ASN A 721 3.46 -6.50 -28.51
N LEU A 722 2.65 -6.01 -27.58
CA LEU A 722 2.58 -4.59 -27.26
C LEU A 722 3.75 -4.19 -26.35
N PRO A 723 4.50 -3.12 -26.67
CA PRO A 723 5.63 -2.70 -25.87
C PRO A 723 5.16 -2.18 -24.50
N VAL A 724 6.00 -2.41 -23.48
CA VAL A 724 5.82 -1.83 -22.14
C VAL A 724 6.33 -0.41 -22.12
N THR A 725 5.61 0.51 -21.50
CA THR A 725 5.95 1.94 -21.47
C THR A 725 6.16 2.48 -20.05
N ILE A 726 6.80 3.65 -19.95
CA ILE A 726 6.88 4.40 -18.68
C ILE A 726 5.47 4.71 -18.14
N HIS A 727 4.49 5.00 -19.00
CA HIS A 727 3.14 5.32 -18.55
C HIS A 727 2.45 4.14 -17.85
N ASP A 728 2.69 2.91 -18.31
CA ASP A 728 2.18 1.69 -17.67
C ASP A 728 2.69 1.55 -16.23
N ILE A 729 3.97 1.90 -16.01
CA ILE A 729 4.61 1.92 -14.69
C ILE A 729 3.98 2.97 -13.79
N LEU A 730 3.89 4.22 -14.27
CA LEU A 730 3.35 5.33 -13.48
C LEU A 730 1.89 5.08 -13.08
N ARG A 731 1.09 4.45 -13.96
CA ARG A 731 -0.30 4.08 -13.66
C ARG A 731 -0.39 3.13 -12.47
N ILE A 732 0.48 2.13 -12.38
CA ILE A 732 0.51 1.17 -11.26
C ILE A 732 0.98 1.88 -9.99
N LEU A 733 2.10 2.60 -10.03
CA LEU A 733 2.65 3.28 -8.86
C LEU A 733 1.71 4.33 -8.27
N ARG A 734 0.93 5.01 -9.12
CA ARG A 734 -0.09 5.97 -8.69
C ARG A 734 -1.20 5.35 -7.84
N LEU A 735 -1.53 4.07 -8.03
CA LEU A 735 -2.50 3.36 -7.18
C LEU A 735 -1.98 3.14 -5.76
N HIS A 736 -0.66 3.20 -5.57
CA HIS A 736 -0.04 3.06 -4.25
C HIS A 736 0.10 4.39 -3.50
N VAL A 737 -0.24 5.54 -4.11
CA VAL A 737 -0.24 6.84 -3.42
C VAL A 737 -1.63 7.15 -2.86
N SER A 738 -1.76 7.02 -1.53
CA SER A 738 -3.01 7.13 -0.78
C SER A 738 -3.38 8.53 -0.32
N VAL A 739 -2.43 9.47 -0.38
CA VAL A 739 -2.64 10.90 -0.07
C VAL A 739 -3.10 11.64 -1.34
N PRO A 740 -4.29 12.28 -1.36
CA PRO A 740 -4.80 12.99 -2.54
C PRO A 740 -3.99 14.23 -2.91
N GLN A 741 -3.37 14.88 -1.93
CA GLN A 741 -2.51 16.05 -2.13
C GLN A 741 -1.19 15.71 -2.85
N CYS A 742 -0.87 14.43 -3.04
CA CYS A 742 0.33 13.96 -3.73
C CYS A 742 -0.06 13.27 -5.04
N ASP A 743 0.66 13.50 -6.14
CA ASP A 743 0.49 12.73 -7.38
C ASP A 743 1.85 12.25 -7.92
N VAL A 744 1.79 11.31 -8.85
CA VAL A 744 2.96 10.60 -9.40
C VAL A 744 3.31 11.13 -10.78
N PHE A 745 4.57 11.50 -10.95
CA PHE A 745 5.19 11.90 -12.19
C PHE A 745 6.41 11.01 -12.45
N GLY A 746 6.90 10.94 -13.68
CA GLY A 746 8.14 10.21 -13.93
C GLY A 746 8.57 10.16 -15.38
N TYR A 747 9.78 9.68 -15.58
CA TYR A 747 10.45 9.63 -16.88
C TYR A 747 11.58 8.59 -16.86
N LEU A 748 12.13 8.29 -18.03
CA LEU A 748 13.35 7.49 -18.16
C LEU A 748 14.56 8.42 -18.18
N SER A 749 15.43 8.35 -17.18
CA SER A 749 16.57 9.25 -16.98
C SER A 749 17.67 9.08 -18.03
N ILE A 750 18.58 10.07 -18.15
CA ILE A 750 19.73 10.08 -19.07
C ILE A 750 20.68 8.88 -18.96
N ASP A 751 20.69 8.19 -17.83
CA ASP A 751 21.39 6.93 -17.56
C ASP A 751 20.51 5.66 -17.61
N SER A 752 19.28 5.77 -18.14
CA SER A 752 18.33 4.67 -18.37
C SER A 752 17.72 4.03 -17.12
N GLU A 753 17.60 4.80 -16.04
CA GLU A 753 16.84 4.44 -14.84
C GLU A 753 15.40 4.97 -14.94
N ILE A 754 14.46 4.28 -14.31
CA ILE A 754 13.10 4.79 -14.18
C ILE A 754 13.10 5.76 -12.98
N VAL A 755 12.84 7.03 -13.25
CA VAL A 755 12.71 8.06 -12.21
C VAL A 755 11.24 8.33 -11.98
N VAL A 756 10.82 8.21 -10.72
CA VAL A 756 9.45 8.46 -10.28
C VAL A 756 9.48 9.54 -9.21
N LEU A 757 8.60 10.51 -9.33
CA LEU A 757 8.49 11.65 -8.43
C LEU A 757 7.10 11.65 -7.81
N VAL A 758 7.04 11.66 -6.49
CA VAL A 758 5.82 11.89 -5.73
C VAL A 758 5.84 13.34 -5.28
N VAL A 759 5.02 14.16 -5.94
CA VAL A 759 5.06 15.63 -5.85
C VAL A 759 3.74 16.13 -5.25
N PRO A 760 3.75 17.12 -4.35
CA PRO A 760 2.54 17.79 -3.92
C PRO A 760 1.89 18.54 -5.09
N VAL A 761 0.57 18.42 -5.26
CA VAL A 761 -0.17 19.03 -6.39
C VAL A 761 -0.88 20.34 -6.05
N ASP A 762 -0.92 20.72 -4.77
CA ASP A 762 -1.48 22.00 -4.35
C ASP A 762 -0.57 23.16 -4.78
N GLN A 763 -1.15 24.33 -5.08
CA GLN A 763 -0.39 25.49 -5.56
C GLN A 763 0.61 26.04 -4.51
N GLN A 764 0.26 25.92 -3.22
CA GLN A 764 1.08 26.33 -2.08
C GLN A 764 1.04 25.21 -1.04
N PRO A 765 1.81 24.13 -1.23
CA PRO A 765 1.73 22.98 -0.36
C PRO A 765 2.33 23.28 1.01
N THR A 766 1.67 22.78 2.05
CA THR A 766 2.14 22.93 3.42
C THR A 766 3.36 22.02 3.68
N PRO A 767 4.19 22.33 4.69
CA PRO A 767 5.27 21.43 5.10
C PRO A 767 4.78 20.00 5.36
N LEU A 768 3.59 19.85 5.96
CA LEU A 768 2.99 18.55 6.24
C LEU A 768 2.64 17.77 4.97
N GLN A 769 2.16 18.45 3.93
CA GLN A 769 1.88 17.84 2.63
C GLN A 769 3.17 17.41 1.92
N ILE A 770 4.23 18.22 1.97
CA ILE A 770 5.56 17.87 1.43
C ILE A 770 6.08 16.61 2.14
N GLU A 771 6.01 16.56 3.47
CA GLU A 771 6.42 15.39 4.25
C GLU A 771 5.57 14.15 3.91
N ALA A 772 4.24 14.31 3.76
CA ALA A 772 3.35 13.21 3.37
C ALA A 772 3.71 12.63 2.00
N CYS A 773 4.01 13.46 1.00
CA CYS A 773 4.44 12.99 -0.32
C CYS A 773 5.80 12.29 -0.28
N SER A 774 6.74 12.78 0.53
CA SER A 774 8.01 12.10 0.81
C SER A 774 7.79 10.72 1.43
N LYS A 775 6.85 10.60 2.38
CA LYS A 775 6.50 9.32 3.01
C LYS A 775 5.78 8.35 2.09
N GLU A 776 4.98 8.83 1.16
CA GLU A 776 4.42 8.00 0.08
C GLU A 776 5.51 7.42 -0.83
N ALA A 777 6.55 8.22 -1.16
CA ALA A 777 7.71 7.72 -1.92
C ALA A 777 8.50 6.66 -1.14
N GLU A 778 8.84 6.92 0.13
CA GLU A 778 9.52 5.93 0.98
C GLU A 778 8.72 4.63 1.14
N LYS A 779 7.39 4.72 1.20
CA LYS A 779 6.52 3.54 1.23
C LYS A 779 6.68 2.71 -0.04
N ILE A 780 6.63 3.33 -1.22
CA ILE A 780 6.81 2.63 -2.50
C ILE A 780 8.21 2.01 -2.60
N ASP A 781 9.26 2.72 -2.18
CA ASP A 781 10.64 2.21 -2.12
C ASP A 781 10.71 0.90 -1.34
N SER A 782 10.08 0.88 -0.16
CA SER A 782 9.98 -0.31 0.69
C SER A 782 9.28 -1.47 -0.01
N LEU A 783 8.17 -1.22 -0.71
CA LEU A 783 7.45 -2.27 -1.44
C LEU A 783 8.35 -2.96 -2.47
N ILE A 784 9.19 -2.18 -3.16
CA ILE A 784 10.14 -2.68 -4.18
C ILE A 784 11.27 -3.45 -3.51
N ASN A 785 11.98 -2.83 -2.57
CA ASN A 785 13.20 -3.39 -1.97
C ASN A 785 12.92 -4.67 -1.15
N TYR A 786 11.77 -4.78 -0.49
CA TYR A 786 11.36 -6.01 0.20
C TYR A 786 10.69 -7.04 -0.71
N GLY A 787 10.41 -6.69 -1.97
CA GLY A 787 9.76 -7.59 -2.92
C GLY A 787 8.30 -7.89 -2.53
N SER A 788 7.57 -6.92 -2.01
CA SER A 788 6.21 -7.10 -1.46
C SER A 788 5.23 -7.46 -2.58
N PRO A 789 4.45 -8.55 -2.47
CA PRO A 789 3.47 -8.95 -3.48
C PRO A 789 2.41 -7.88 -3.75
N THR A 790 2.22 -6.96 -2.81
CA THR A 790 1.28 -5.83 -2.94
C THR A 790 1.56 -4.95 -4.16
N LEU A 791 2.82 -4.79 -4.55
CA LEU A 791 3.25 -4.08 -5.76
C LEU A 791 3.92 -5.04 -6.75
N MET A 792 4.79 -5.92 -6.27
CA MET A 792 5.66 -6.76 -7.08
C MET A 792 4.96 -7.94 -7.76
N SER A 793 3.66 -8.14 -7.50
CA SER A 793 2.84 -9.06 -8.31
C SER A 793 2.27 -8.37 -9.56
N HIS A 794 2.19 -7.04 -9.60
CA HIS A 794 1.65 -6.33 -10.75
C HIS A 794 2.65 -6.32 -11.90
N VAL A 795 2.20 -6.66 -13.11
CA VAL A 795 3.00 -6.50 -14.33
C VAL A 795 2.73 -5.13 -14.93
N PRO A 796 3.77 -4.33 -15.27
CA PRO A 796 5.20 -4.69 -15.32
C PRO A 796 6.05 -4.42 -14.06
N ALA A 797 5.47 -3.97 -12.94
CA ALA A 797 6.22 -3.67 -11.70
C ALA A 797 7.01 -4.88 -11.14
N SER A 798 6.59 -6.11 -11.43
CA SER A 798 7.29 -7.34 -11.05
C SER A 798 8.67 -7.52 -11.69
N ALA A 799 9.05 -6.67 -12.67
CA ALA A 799 10.42 -6.60 -13.19
C ALA A 799 11.33 -5.60 -12.44
N PHE A 800 10.84 -4.94 -11.38
CA PHE A 800 11.71 -4.13 -10.54
C PHE A 800 12.67 -5.01 -9.73
N LEU A 801 13.90 -4.53 -9.58
CA LEU A 801 14.98 -5.27 -8.93
C LEU A 801 15.39 -4.63 -7.60
N ALA A 802 15.40 -3.30 -7.56
CA ALA A 802 15.74 -2.48 -6.40
C ALA A 802 15.32 -1.03 -6.66
N SER A 803 15.23 -0.23 -5.60
CA SER A 803 15.05 1.21 -5.71
C SER A 803 15.91 1.98 -4.71
N GLU A 804 16.28 3.19 -5.07
CA GLU A 804 16.82 4.22 -4.18
C GLU A 804 15.79 5.34 -4.02
N VAL A 805 15.64 5.84 -2.79
CA VAL A 805 14.74 6.95 -2.49
C VAL A 805 15.51 8.16 -1.94
N ASN A 806 15.31 9.32 -2.56
CA ASN A 806 15.79 10.61 -2.09
C ASN A 806 14.58 11.50 -1.84
N VAL A 807 14.45 12.05 -0.64
CA VAL A 807 13.29 12.87 -0.25
C VAL A 807 13.71 14.29 0.10
N SER A 808 12.84 15.24 -0.19
CA SER A 808 12.99 16.60 0.31
C SER A 808 12.78 16.62 1.82
N THR A 809 13.64 17.36 2.53
CA THR A 809 13.56 17.51 3.99
C THR A 809 13.12 18.92 4.36
N LEU A 810 12.58 19.10 5.55
CA LEU A 810 12.17 20.41 6.04
C LEU A 810 13.20 20.92 7.06
N SER A 811 13.67 22.15 6.87
CA SER A 811 14.51 22.84 7.84
C SER A 811 13.70 23.14 9.09
N SER A 812 14.14 22.68 10.26
CA SER A 812 13.43 22.88 11.53
C SER A 812 13.59 24.32 12.05
N SER A 813 12.87 25.27 11.47
CA SER A 813 12.72 26.63 11.99
C SER A 813 11.54 26.69 12.97
N GLY A 814 11.56 25.90 14.07
CA GLY A 814 10.38 25.84 14.95
C GLY A 814 10.39 24.91 16.18
N LEU A 815 11.52 24.70 16.84
CA LEU A 815 11.50 24.45 18.29
C LEU A 815 12.51 25.42 18.94
N PRO A 816 12.13 26.23 19.94
CA PRO A 816 13.12 26.90 20.74
C PRO A 816 13.96 25.79 21.40
N ALA A 817 15.23 25.71 21.03
CA ALA A 817 16.20 24.90 21.73
C ALA A 817 16.04 25.18 23.22
N ARG A 818 15.77 24.13 24.00
CA ARG A 818 15.83 24.17 25.46
C ARG A 818 17.10 24.93 25.85
N GLY A 819 16.93 25.97 26.64
CA GLY A 819 17.94 26.99 26.88
C GLY A 819 19.33 26.42 27.14
N ALA A 820 20.23 26.59 26.17
CA ALA A 820 21.61 26.88 26.50
C ALA A 820 21.62 28.33 26.97
N VAL A 821 21.52 28.53 28.28
CA VAL A 821 21.85 29.83 28.88
C VAL A 821 23.27 30.12 28.42
N SER A 822 23.41 31.11 27.54
CA SER A 822 24.70 31.55 27.04
C SER A 822 25.59 31.91 28.23
N HIS A 823 26.63 31.11 28.46
CA HIS A 823 27.63 31.38 29.50
C HIS A 823 28.26 32.77 29.35
N HIS A 824 28.16 33.41 28.17
CA HIS A 824 28.61 34.77 27.91
C HIS A 824 27.73 35.85 28.57
N LEU A 825 26.43 35.60 28.77
CA LEU A 825 25.53 36.54 29.46
C LEU A 825 25.75 36.52 30.98
N VAL A 826 26.07 35.36 31.56
CA VAL A 826 26.41 35.24 32.98
C VAL A 826 27.80 35.82 33.28
N LEU A 827 28.79 35.64 32.39
CA LEU A 827 30.10 36.26 32.52
C LEU A 827 30.04 37.79 32.38
N GLY A 828 29.21 38.31 31.46
CA GLY A 828 29.02 39.74 31.27
C GLY A 828 28.39 40.42 32.50
N LEU A 829 27.39 39.79 33.11
CA LEU A 829 26.76 40.28 34.36
C LEU A 829 27.73 40.23 35.56
N LEU A 830 28.55 39.19 35.68
CA LEU A 830 29.58 39.09 36.73
C LEU A 830 30.68 40.15 36.58
N LEU A 831 31.13 40.44 35.35
CA LEU A 831 32.11 41.50 35.10
C LEU A 831 31.56 42.89 35.40
N THR A 832 30.28 43.16 35.10
CA THR A 832 29.66 44.44 35.46
C THR A 832 29.44 44.61 36.96
N VAL A 833 29.18 43.53 37.71
CA VAL A 833 29.04 43.57 39.17
C VAL A 833 30.41 43.76 39.85
N ILE A 834 31.47 43.14 39.33
CA ILE A 834 32.84 43.33 39.85
C ILE A 834 33.35 44.75 39.56
N LEU A 835 33.03 45.33 38.41
CA LEU A 835 33.41 46.71 38.06
C LEU A 835 32.63 47.77 38.85
N THR A 836 31.40 47.48 39.28
CA THR A 836 30.58 48.41 40.09
C THR A 836 30.87 48.33 41.59
N LEU A 837 31.45 47.24 42.08
CA LEU A 837 31.90 47.09 43.47
C LEU A 837 33.36 47.53 43.71
N GLY A 838 34.11 47.85 42.66
CA GLY A 838 35.49 48.34 42.73
C GLY A 838 35.66 49.87 42.78
N THR A 839 34.56 50.62 42.86
CA THR A 839 34.57 52.10 42.93
C THR A 839 33.68 52.64 44.06
N ALA A 840 33.69 51.96 45.22
CA ALA A 840 33.18 52.47 46.49
C ALA A 840 34.25 52.35 47.58
#